data_AF-A0A970PE17-F1
#
_entry.id   AF-A0A970PE17-F1
#
_cell.length_a   1.000
_cell.length_b   1.000
_cell.length_c   1.000
_cell.angle_alpha   90.00
_cell.angle_beta   90.00
_cell.angle_gamma   90.00
#
_symmetry.space_group_name_H-M   'P 1'
#
loop_
_entity.id
_entity.type
_entity.pdbx_description
1 polymer ?
#
loop_
_entity_poly.entity_id
_entity_poly.type
_entity_poly.pdbx_seq_one_letter_code
_entity_poly.pdbx_strand_id
1 'polypeptide(L)'
;MALHAETSEGRVAQWEILPQREPEMIVLNSDGFTLKLDDNGRAVSLAAKPVGRELLGAPQVFAIADVAGEQRQPARCALDGDRLALTFSGGLEVLIGVEDRGSHMAFEVLAADDSIDTLTFLRLQPQGMAYTSPMSGAVNDGDVGVCIRALNLDTRCNVGGGPLTMSASGERQYRIVGARAGLVCCAMGEMLPSLRRLVDAEDVPQSDLGGPWAREAERNRGSYLFANVTEANVDDWIALAQRGGFTTVHFSSWWQNLGQYEPRATSFPGGMAGLKECVRKVHEAGLLAGMHTLTGCVDTNDPWVTPVPDQRLAADASYTLARAMDEQSDTIFVVEKPQRHDTIWSYSGGGNVMRIGEELVMYSGISYEEPYAFTGCTRGAFKTVVAAHPEGKRVDHLRQRYLAFYPDENSTLVDDLADNIARVYNECEFDQLYQDGSEGIGGWRPMAVIRTAIYERLNRPAIIEASAWGHWSWYFHSRVGAWDHAKWGFRTAQDLHVASLPYYREAALLEAQLGWWAVNGPGYAWRAEMPEEMEYFCAKVLAHDAPMSLQGIGVIGKPTNARMREYLTMTGWYESLRLAGYFDDGVLERLAVPGDDYHLQQAADGQWELLPRRYDAHVVSGLGDGSERWEARNAWANQPAGLRITALYDVAPYESEQAVVVASADDLSAFDQTAAATGVTPALEVSALRTPADEPALALSASSTRDDAHGAWARVGRSFEPHLSLGACDAIGVWVHGDGSGAMLNIQLANPPEYSLAYAFNLVRLDFEGWRYFELLLRERDPDMLAECAWPFALSGHPVLRSSLTRDHVSELMLYLNDVPADGSAEVAIGPIRALPTASDTLSGVELTVGTSTLALPVEISSGSYLEVDPDGAWRLYDARCELLERGELATPPPVLAAGANTVSVACTDETGAPGRVEVTLVTQGEPLRGMRSEAEIDWAALRHEFVQPALLTENLDGAHVADVICRPGAGATLGAEITLQSAGGGLAAYESDAALPIESFDDISFFGDSPDNQFAKYVHDGQHQGVSVKPGVTQEFEQSTEVVKVGEASARYSATSTLADRGGWSARGRRFAQSLDLTAYRGLGVWVHGDGKMQVLKFQLRDTAGGWCDMTRVIDFTGWRFLDLGFGDCNLDLSQVEYLIIYYNALPAGGSVTTYIDDIRALPRGEGLVNPSLTAGGATVTFPATLDTGDRVVWDGGATCTIRRAGGDAPAETVQVEGELPHLQPGVTPVSFSAERSADHARVEVALVKRYM
;
A
#
# COMPACT_ATOMS: atom_id res chain seq x y z
N MET A 1 0.32 -62.57 -25.72
CA MET A 1 1.33 -63.64 -25.57
C MET A 1 0.78 -64.69 -24.63
N ALA A 2 0.98 -65.96 -24.96
CA ALA A 2 0.30 -67.13 -24.41
C ALA A 2 0.61 -67.42 -22.93
N LEU A 3 -0.39 -67.97 -22.23
CA LEU A 3 -0.21 -68.78 -21.03
C LEU A 3 -1.04 -70.07 -21.20
N HIS A 4 -0.35 -71.21 -21.34
CA HIS A 4 -0.82 -72.53 -20.87
C HIS A 4 -0.32 -72.67 -19.42
N ALA A 5 -0.96 -73.38 -18.48
CA ALA A 5 -1.60 -74.67 -18.60
C ALA A 5 -2.68 -74.91 -17.51
N GLU A 6 -3.57 -75.84 -17.81
CA GLU A 6 -4.59 -76.44 -16.94
C GLU A 6 -3.98 -77.18 -15.74
N THR A 7 -4.69 -77.19 -14.60
CA THR A 7 -5.15 -78.46 -14.00
C THR A 7 -6.46 -78.26 -13.25
N SER A 8 -7.35 -79.22 -13.47
CA SER A 8 -8.73 -79.38 -13.05
C SER A 8 -8.90 -79.75 -11.58
N GLU A 9 -9.74 -79.01 -10.84
CA GLU A 9 -10.68 -79.57 -9.85
C GLU A 9 -11.97 -78.74 -9.84
N GLY A 10 -13.10 -79.43 -9.99
CA GLY A 10 -14.39 -78.84 -10.34
C GLY A 10 -15.09 -78.10 -9.19
N ARG A 11 -15.50 -76.88 -9.51
CA ARG A 11 -16.79 -76.27 -9.13
C ARG A 11 -17.03 -75.09 -10.06
N VAL A 12 -17.80 -75.30 -11.13
CA VAL A 12 -18.30 -74.21 -11.96
C VAL A 12 -19.40 -73.52 -11.16
N ALA A 13 -19.11 -72.35 -10.59
CA ALA A 13 -20.14 -71.46 -10.11
C ALA A 13 -21.02 -71.06 -11.30
N GLN A 14 -22.30 -71.42 -11.27
CA GLN A 14 -23.28 -70.84 -12.19
C GLN A 14 -23.38 -69.36 -11.85
N TRP A 15 -22.80 -68.51 -12.70
CA TRP A 15 -23.11 -67.09 -12.71
C TRP A 15 -24.53 -66.95 -13.24
N GLU A 16 -25.47 -66.69 -12.33
CA GLU A 16 -26.79 -66.24 -12.72
C GLU A 16 -26.62 -64.83 -13.30
N ILE A 17 -26.78 -64.69 -14.62
CA ILE A 17 -26.89 -63.37 -15.25
C ILE A 17 -28.24 -62.83 -14.77
N LEU A 18 -28.21 -62.05 -13.68
CA LEU A 18 -29.34 -61.22 -13.30
C LEU A 18 -29.70 -60.34 -14.51
N PRO A 19 -30.99 -60.23 -14.89
CA PRO A 19 -31.37 -59.33 -15.96
C PRO A 19 -30.84 -57.93 -15.62
N GLN A 20 -30.15 -57.30 -16.58
CA GLN A 20 -29.78 -55.89 -16.47
C GLN A 20 -31.07 -55.12 -16.19
N ARG A 21 -31.22 -54.66 -14.94
CA ARG A 21 -32.24 -53.67 -14.60
C ARG A 21 -31.90 -52.44 -15.43
N GLU A 22 -32.83 -51.94 -16.23
CA GLU A 22 -32.63 -50.65 -16.89
C GLU A 22 -32.35 -49.61 -15.79
N PRO A 23 -31.26 -48.84 -15.89
CA PRO A 23 -30.91 -47.87 -14.86
C PRO A 23 -32.06 -46.89 -14.70
N GLU A 24 -32.58 -46.80 -13.49
CA GLU A 24 -33.68 -45.90 -13.16
C GLU A 24 -33.12 -44.48 -13.09
N MET A 25 -33.41 -43.68 -14.11
CA MET A 25 -32.91 -42.32 -14.23
C MET A 25 -33.72 -41.38 -13.33
N ILE A 26 -33.05 -40.75 -12.37
CA ILE A 26 -33.63 -39.71 -11.53
C ILE A 26 -33.54 -38.39 -12.28
N VAL A 27 -34.66 -37.68 -12.43
CA VAL A 27 -34.73 -36.40 -13.16
C VAL A 27 -35.23 -35.30 -12.24
N LEU A 28 -34.38 -34.32 -11.98
CA LEU A 28 -34.67 -33.12 -11.20
C LEU A 28 -34.84 -31.94 -12.16
N ASN A 29 -35.99 -31.28 -12.12
CA ASN A 29 -36.35 -30.19 -13.03
C ASN A 29 -36.53 -28.88 -12.25
N SER A 30 -35.99 -27.78 -12.77
CA SER A 30 -36.30 -26.40 -12.35
C SER A 30 -36.70 -25.56 -13.58
N ASP A 31 -36.96 -24.27 -13.42
CA ASP A 31 -37.24 -23.39 -14.57
C ASP A 31 -36.01 -23.24 -15.50
N GLY A 32 -34.81 -23.20 -14.93
CA GLY A 32 -33.57 -22.92 -15.66
C GLY A 32 -32.85 -24.16 -16.20
N PHE A 33 -33.01 -25.33 -15.59
CA PHE A 33 -32.22 -26.51 -15.95
C PHE A 33 -32.92 -27.86 -15.70
N THR A 34 -32.30 -28.92 -16.24
CA THR A 34 -32.61 -30.32 -15.91
C THR A 34 -31.34 -31.01 -15.44
N LEU A 35 -31.35 -31.56 -14.23
CA LEU A 35 -30.28 -32.40 -13.67
C LEU A 35 -30.72 -33.86 -13.66
N LYS A 36 -29.89 -34.77 -14.17
CA LYS A 36 -30.18 -36.21 -14.16
C LYS A 36 -29.13 -36.99 -13.41
N LEU A 37 -29.58 -37.90 -12.54
CA LEU A 37 -28.73 -38.83 -11.80
C LEU A 37 -29.03 -40.29 -12.20
N ASP A 38 -28.00 -41.14 -12.25
CA ASP A 38 -28.16 -42.58 -12.40
C ASP A 38 -28.43 -43.28 -11.05
N ASP A 39 -28.72 -44.59 -11.10
CA ASP A 39 -29.03 -45.41 -9.93
C ASP A 39 -27.82 -45.69 -9.02
N ASN A 40 -26.61 -45.24 -9.42
CA ASN A 40 -25.39 -45.26 -8.60
C ASN A 40 -25.05 -43.87 -8.04
N GLY A 41 -25.94 -42.88 -8.19
CA GLY A 41 -25.73 -41.53 -7.67
C GLY A 41 -24.68 -40.74 -8.45
N ARG A 42 -24.56 -40.98 -9.76
CA ARG A 42 -23.73 -40.17 -10.65
C ARG A 42 -24.59 -39.14 -11.38
N ALA A 43 -24.18 -37.89 -11.39
CA ALA A 43 -24.73 -36.88 -12.28
C ALA A 43 -24.28 -37.17 -13.71
N VAL A 44 -25.25 -37.45 -14.60
CA VAL A 44 -25.00 -37.82 -16.00
C VAL A 44 -25.40 -36.72 -16.99
N SER A 45 -26.17 -35.73 -16.55
CA SER A 45 -26.60 -34.59 -17.39
C SER A 45 -26.93 -33.39 -16.50
N LEU A 46 -26.45 -32.21 -16.91
CA LEU A 46 -26.90 -30.90 -16.45
C LEU A 46 -27.20 -30.07 -17.70
N ALA A 47 -28.47 -30.05 -18.10
CA ALA A 47 -28.91 -29.35 -19.30
C ALA A 47 -29.53 -28.00 -18.95
N ALA A 48 -28.92 -26.91 -19.42
CA ALA A 48 -29.49 -25.57 -19.32
C ALA A 48 -30.67 -25.43 -20.29
N LYS A 49 -31.89 -25.26 -19.77
CA LYS A 49 -33.14 -25.26 -20.57
C LYS A 49 -33.23 -24.10 -21.58
N PRO A 50 -32.92 -22.84 -21.22
CA PRO A 50 -33.09 -21.71 -22.14
C PRO A 50 -32.26 -21.81 -23.42
N VAL A 51 -31.07 -22.40 -23.34
CA VAL A 51 -30.14 -22.54 -24.48
C VAL A 51 -30.03 -23.97 -25.01
N GLY A 52 -30.64 -24.96 -24.35
CA GLY A 52 -30.61 -26.36 -24.76
C GLY A 52 -29.22 -27.02 -24.69
N ARG A 53 -28.30 -26.51 -23.86
CA ARG A 53 -26.90 -26.94 -23.80
C ARG A 53 -26.66 -27.92 -22.65
N GLU A 54 -25.99 -29.03 -22.95
CA GLU A 54 -25.43 -29.95 -21.95
C GLU A 54 -24.10 -29.38 -21.41
N LEU A 55 -23.95 -29.39 -20.09
CA LEU A 55 -22.79 -28.80 -19.42
C LEU A 55 -21.83 -29.84 -18.84
N LEU A 56 -22.24 -31.11 -18.75
CA LEU A 56 -21.38 -32.19 -18.27
C LEU A 56 -20.79 -32.98 -19.45
N GLY A 57 -19.47 -33.18 -19.46
CA GLY A 57 -18.82 -34.00 -20.50
C GLY A 57 -18.78 -35.50 -20.20
N ALA A 58 -19.03 -35.91 -18.96
CA ALA A 58 -19.07 -37.31 -18.55
C ALA A 58 -19.88 -37.51 -17.25
N PRO A 59 -20.40 -38.73 -17.00
CA PRO A 59 -20.93 -39.12 -15.70
C PRO A 59 -19.94 -38.88 -14.57
N GLN A 60 -20.41 -38.28 -13.46
CA GLN A 60 -19.57 -37.95 -12.32
C GLN A 60 -20.28 -38.20 -10.99
N VAL A 61 -19.52 -38.58 -9.97
CA VAL A 61 -20.07 -38.84 -8.63
C VAL A 61 -20.70 -37.57 -8.05
N PHE A 62 -21.98 -37.65 -7.67
CA PHE A 62 -22.75 -36.52 -7.14
C PHE A 62 -22.49 -36.25 -5.65
N ALA A 63 -22.19 -37.30 -4.86
CA ALA A 63 -21.92 -37.21 -3.43
C ALA A 63 -20.77 -38.13 -3.00
N ILE A 64 -19.99 -37.72 -2.01
CA ILE A 64 -18.85 -38.47 -1.43
C ILE A 64 -18.96 -38.39 0.09
N ALA A 65 -18.80 -39.51 0.78
CA ALA A 65 -18.68 -39.56 2.23
C ALA A 65 -17.23 -39.91 2.61
N ASP A 66 -16.59 -39.07 3.41
CA ASP A 66 -15.29 -39.35 4.01
C ASP A 66 -15.48 -39.96 5.41
N VAL A 67 -14.85 -41.11 5.65
CA VAL A 67 -14.86 -41.81 6.93
C VAL A 67 -13.43 -42.20 7.27
N ALA A 68 -12.88 -41.62 8.33
CA ALA A 68 -11.52 -41.82 8.80
C ALA A 68 -10.44 -41.60 7.71
N GLY A 69 -10.66 -40.65 6.80
CA GLY A 69 -9.76 -40.34 5.68
C GLY A 69 -9.97 -41.22 4.44
N GLU A 70 -10.94 -42.13 4.46
CA GLU A 70 -11.30 -42.96 3.30
C GLU A 70 -12.57 -42.44 2.62
N GLN A 71 -12.46 -42.08 1.34
CA GLN A 71 -13.60 -41.66 0.53
C GLN A 71 -14.45 -42.86 0.08
N ARG A 72 -15.76 -42.72 0.26
CA ARG A 72 -16.78 -43.67 -0.18
C ARG A 72 -17.71 -43.03 -1.21
N GLN A 73 -18.07 -43.79 -2.24
CA GLN A 73 -19.02 -43.39 -3.27
C GLN A 73 -20.38 -44.08 -3.05
N PRO A 74 -21.49 -43.48 -3.50
CA PRO A 74 -22.80 -44.14 -3.49
C PRO A 74 -22.74 -45.42 -4.34
N ALA A 75 -23.26 -46.51 -3.78
CA ALA A 75 -23.52 -47.76 -4.48
C ALA A 75 -24.97 -47.86 -4.95
N ARG A 76 -25.86 -47.02 -4.39
CA ARG A 76 -27.27 -46.92 -4.79
C ARG A 76 -27.79 -45.51 -4.54
N CYS A 77 -28.60 -45.02 -5.48
CA CYS A 77 -29.34 -43.77 -5.38
C CYS A 77 -30.80 -44.02 -5.79
N ALA A 78 -31.74 -43.48 -5.03
CA ALA A 78 -33.17 -43.52 -5.34
C ALA A 78 -33.83 -42.20 -4.92
N LEU A 79 -34.81 -41.75 -5.69
CA LEU A 79 -35.67 -40.62 -5.35
C LEU A 79 -37.00 -41.15 -4.80
N ASP A 80 -37.33 -40.79 -3.56
CA ASP A 80 -38.62 -41.05 -2.92
C ASP A 80 -39.30 -39.72 -2.62
N GLY A 81 -40.29 -39.33 -3.44
CA GLY A 81 -40.88 -38.00 -3.40
C GLY A 81 -39.85 -36.91 -3.69
N ASP A 82 -39.58 -36.08 -2.68
CA ASP A 82 -38.60 -34.99 -2.67
C ASP A 82 -37.28 -35.39 -1.99
N ARG A 83 -37.02 -36.70 -1.78
CA ARG A 83 -35.87 -37.18 -1.00
C ARG A 83 -34.98 -38.10 -1.81
N LEU A 84 -33.72 -37.70 -1.93
CA LEU A 84 -32.65 -38.48 -2.52
C LEU A 84 -32.01 -39.38 -1.45
N ALA A 85 -32.33 -40.67 -1.48
CA ALA A 85 -31.73 -41.68 -0.61
C ALA A 85 -30.45 -42.24 -1.25
N LEU A 86 -29.32 -42.08 -0.57
CA LEU A 86 -28.00 -42.53 -0.99
C LEU A 86 -27.51 -43.62 -0.04
N THR A 87 -27.18 -44.79 -0.58
CA THR A 87 -26.49 -45.86 0.16
C THR A 87 -25.07 -45.95 -0.36
N PHE A 88 -24.09 -45.70 0.50
CA PHE A 88 -22.67 -45.76 0.15
C PHE A 88 -22.10 -47.17 0.33
N SER A 89 -20.98 -47.44 -0.33
CA SER A 89 -20.19 -48.65 -0.09
C SER A 89 -19.90 -48.82 1.42
N GLY A 90 -20.20 -49.99 1.97
CA GLY A 90 -20.10 -50.25 3.42
C GLY A 90 -21.42 -50.11 4.19
N GLY A 91 -22.51 -49.70 3.52
CA GLY A 91 -23.85 -49.66 4.12
C GLY A 91 -24.22 -48.35 4.80
N LEU A 92 -23.40 -47.29 4.64
CA LEU A 92 -23.70 -45.97 5.18
C LEU A 92 -24.89 -45.36 4.43
N GLU A 93 -25.79 -44.73 5.16
CA GLU A 93 -27.00 -44.12 4.61
C GLU A 93 -26.98 -42.60 4.77
N VAL A 94 -27.37 -41.90 3.70
CA VAL A 94 -27.56 -40.45 3.69
C VAL A 94 -28.87 -40.15 2.98
N LEU A 95 -29.62 -39.18 3.52
CA LEU A 95 -30.86 -38.69 2.95
C LEU A 95 -30.73 -37.20 2.65
N ILE A 96 -30.89 -36.82 1.37
CA ILE A 96 -30.84 -35.43 0.93
C ILE A 96 -32.24 -35.01 0.45
N GLY A 97 -32.85 -34.00 1.06
CA GLY A 97 -34.05 -33.35 0.57
C GLY A 97 -33.74 -32.50 -0.66
N VAL A 98 -34.65 -32.49 -1.64
CA VAL A 98 -34.52 -31.80 -2.92
C VAL A 98 -35.81 -31.03 -3.20
N GLU A 99 -35.75 -29.70 -3.17
CA GLU A 99 -36.92 -28.84 -3.33
C GLU A 99 -36.73 -27.88 -4.50
N ASP A 100 -37.71 -27.86 -5.42
CA ASP A 100 -37.76 -26.89 -6.50
C ASP A 100 -38.35 -25.58 -5.99
N ARG A 101 -37.54 -24.51 -6.03
CA ARG A 101 -37.91 -23.14 -5.65
C ARG A 101 -38.20 -22.27 -6.89
N GLY A 102 -38.32 -22.87 -8.08
CA GLY A 102 -38.49 -22.19 -9.36
C GLY A 102 -37.16 -21.64 -9.89
N SER A 103 -36.62 -20.60 -9.22
CA SER A 103 -35.35 -19.96 -9.63
C SER A 103 -34.11 -20.82 -9.39
N HIS A 104 -34.20 -21.76 -8.45
CA HIS A 104 -33.11 -22.62 -8.03
C HIS A 104 -33.65 -23.94 -7.47
N MET A 105 -32.77 -24.93 -7.35
CA MET A 105 -33.05 -26.19 -6.64
C MET A 105 -32.32 -26.19 -5.31
N ALA A 106 -33.03 -26.36 -4.20
CA ALA A 106 -32.44 -26.45 -2.86
C ALA A 106 -32.19 -27.91 -2.47
N PHE A 107 -31.02 -28.17 -1.89
CA PHE A 107 -30.58 -29.47 -1.41
C PHE A 107 -30.25 -29.39 0.08
N GLU A 108 -30.85 -30.24 0.92
CA GLU A 108 -30.63 -30.27 2.37
C GLU A 108 -30.28 -31.67 2.85
N VAL A 109 -29.24 -31.82 3.67
CA VAL A 109 -28.91 -33.11 4.30
C VAL A 109 -29.86 -33.37 5.47
N LEU A 110 -30.87 -34.22 5.26
CA LEU A 110 -31.90 -34.53 6.25
C LEU A 110 -31.45 -35.59 7.25
N ALA A 111 -30.58 -36.51 6.83
CA ALA A 111 -29.98 -37.54 7.68
C ALA A 111 -28.64 -38.00 7.10
N ALA A 112 -27.70 -38.36 7.97
CA ALA A 112 -26.41 -38.94 7.61
C ALA A 112 -25.93 -39.85 8.76
N ASP A 113 -25.15 -40.88 8.43
CA ASP A 113 -24.49 -41.73 9.42
C ASP A 113 -23.46 -40.94 10.24
N ASP A 114 -23.47 -41.10 11.58
CA ASP A 114 -22.59 -40.36 12.51
C ASP A 114 -21.09 -40.62 12.25
N SER A 115 -20.75 -41.77 11.64
CA SER A 115 -19.38 -42.12 11.28
C SER A 115 -18.81 -41.33 10.10
N ILE A 116 -19.61 -40.51 9.41
CA ILE A 116 -19.15 -39.62 8.34
C ILE A 116 -18.45 -38.39 8.94
N ASP A 117 -17.19 -38.17 8.55
CA ASP A 117 -16.39 -37.00 8.94
C ASP A 117 -16.72 -35.80 8.05
N THR A 118 -16.91 -36.03 6.76
CA THR A 118 -17.30 -35.01 5.79
C THR A 118 -18.22 -35.63 4.74
N LEU A 119 -19.34 -34.98 4.48
CA LEU A 119 -20.25 -35.33 3.40
C LEU A 119 -20.19 -34.23 2.34
N THR A 120 -19.62 -34.55 1.18
CA THR A 120 -19.70 -33.71 -0.01
C THR A 120 -20.90 -34.14 -0.84
N PHE A 121 -21.71 -33.19 -1.29
CA PHE A 121 -22.88 -33.39 -2.15
C PHE A 121 -22.96 -32.28 -3.21
N LEU A 122 -23.88 -32.41 -4.17
CA LEU A 122 -24.01 -31.48 -5.29
C LEU A 122 -22.69 -31.30 -6.06
N ARG A 123 -21.92 -32.38 -6.17
CA ARG A 123 -20.61 -32.36 -6.84
C ARG A 123 -20.80 -32.39 -8.36
N LEU A 124 -20.38 -31.32 -9.02
CA LEU A 124 -20.52 -31.09 -10.46
C LEU A 124 -19.22 -30.57 -11.07
N GLN A 125 -18.98 -30.90 -12.33
CA GLN A 125 -17.83 -30.46 -13.13
C GLN A 125 -18.33 -29.95 -14.49
N PRO A 126 -18.87 -28.72 -14.54
CA PRO A 126 -19.25 -28.09 -15.80
C PRO A 126 -18.02 -27.89 -16.70
N GLN A 127 -18.20 -28.02 -18.01
CA GLN A 127 -17.12 -27.85 -18.99
C GLN A 127 -17.26 -26.58 -19.81
N GLY A 128 -16.11 -26.06 -20.27
CA GLY A 128 -16.06 -24.90 -21.16
C GLY A 128 -16.42 -23.58 -20.47
N MET A 129 -16.22 -23.47 -19.16
CA MET A 129 -16.46 -22.25 -18.39
C MET A 129 -15.19 -21.38 -18.42
N ALA A 130 -15.32 -20.13 -18.84
CA ALA A 130 -14.21 -19.17 -18.92
C ALA A 130 -13.97 -18.46 -17.57
N TYR A 131 -15.05 -18.16 -16.84
CA TYR A 131 -15.02 -17.45 -15.57
C TYR A 131 -15.39 -18.39 -14.43
N THR A 132 -14.66 -18.28 -13.31
CA THR A 132 -14.85 -19.12 -12.12
C THR A 132 -14.60 -18.26 -10.88
N SER A 133 -15.53 -18.27 -9.93
CA SER A 133 -15.34 -17.57 -8.66
C SER A 133 -15.78 -18.42 -7.46
N PRO A 134 -14.86 -18.72 -6.50
CA PRO A 134 -15.24 -19.34 -5.24
C PRO A 134 -16.14 -18.44 -4.38
N MET A 135 -16.10 -17.11 -4.58
CA MET A 135 -16.87 -16.15 -3.80
C MET A 135 -18.36 -16.18 -4.17
N SER A 136 -18.69 -15.96 -5.44
CA SER A 136 -20.09 -16.07 -5.90
C SER A 136 -20.57 -17.51 -5.92
N GLY A 137 -19.64 -18.46 -6.10
CA GLY A 137 -19.97 -19.85 -6.38
C GLY A 137 -20.38 -20.09 -7.82
N ALA A 138 -20.15 -19.11 -8.71
CA ALA A 138 -20.52 -19.18 -10.11
C ALA A 138 -19.36 -19.62 -11.01
N VAL A 139 -19.72 -20.34 -12.07
CA VAL A 139 -18.90 -20.59 -13.26
C VAL A 139 -19.72 -20.23 -14.48
N ASN A 140 -19.12 -19.59 -15.48
CA ASN A 140 -19.82 -19.22 -16.70
C ASN A 140 -18.88 -19.02 -17.90
N ASP A 141 -19.45 -18.87 -19.08
CA ASP A 141 -18.75 -18.59 -20.34
C ASP A 141 -19.33 -17.40 -21.12
N GLY A 142 -20.12 -16.56 -20.46
CA GLY A 142 -20.85 -15.43 -21.07
C GLY A 142 -22.22 -15.80 -21.62
N ASP A 143 -22.47 -17.04 -22.03
CA ASP A 143 -23.78 -17.49 -22.51
C ASP A 143 -24.60 -18.14 -21.39
N VAL A 144 -23.99 -19.06 -20.65
CA VAL A 144 -24.62 -19.85 -19.59
C VAL A 144 -23.79 -19.79 -18.33
N GLY A 145 -24.47 -19.72 -17.18
CA GLY A 145 -23.85 -19.85 -15.88
C GLY A 145 -24.42 -21.00 -15.06
N VAL A 146 -23.58 -21.56 -14.20
CA VAL A 146 -23.95 -22.46 -13.11
C VAL A 146 -23.46 -21.84 -11.81
N CYS A 147 -24.31 -21.74 -10.82
CA CYS A 147 -23.97 -21.20 -9.51
C CYS A 147 -24.44 -22.15 -8.40
N ILE A 148 -23.54 -22.47 -7.47
CA ILE A 148 -23.87 -23.16 -6.22
C ILE A 148 -23.76 -22.15 -5.09
N ARG A 149 -24.76 -22.10 -4.21
CA ARG A 149 -24.77 -21.22 -3.03
C ARG A 149 -24.97 -22.00 -1.75
N ALA A 150 -24.16 -21.72 -0.73
CA ALA A 150 -24.47 -22.15 0.63
C ALA A 150 -25.74 -21.44 1.11
N LEU A 151 -26.69 -22.18 1.68
CA LEU A 151 -27.94 -21.66 2.22
C LEU A 151 -27.95 -21.61 3.77
N ASN A 152 -26.85 -22.00 4.41
CA ASN A 152 -26.57 -21.73 5.82
C ASN A 152 -25.04 -21.73 6.10
N LEU A 153 -24.66 -21.24 7.28
CA LEU A 153 -23.28 -21.17 7.75
C LEU A 153 -22.62 -22.53 7.99
N ASP A 154 -23.38 -23.62 8.02
CA ASP A 154 -22.85 -24.97 8.23
C ASP A 154 -22.34 -25.60 6.92
N THR A 155 -22.62 -24.97 5.79
CA THR A 155 -22.33 -25.53 4.47
C THR A 155 -21.13 -24.83 3.82
N ARG A 156 -20.09 -25.60 3.53
CA ARG A 156 -18.96 -25.13 2.75
C ARG A 156 -19.22 -25.37 1.27
N CYS A 157 -19.20 -24.32 0.46
CA CYS A 157 -19.15 -24.48 -1.00
C CYS A 157 -17.71 -24.31 -1.51
N ASN A 158 -17.33 -25.16 -2.45
CA ASN A 158 -16.05 -25.08 -3.14
C ASN A 158 -16.30 -25.01 -4.65
N VAL A 159 -15.64 -24.06 -5.32
CA VAL A 159 -15.74 -23.83 -6.77
C VAL A 159 -14.35 -23.48 -7.30
N GLY A 160 -13.79 -24.33 -8.16
CA GLY A 160 -12.46 -24.15 -8.75
C GLY A 160 -11.70 -25.46 -8.99
N GLY A 161 -10.38 -25.37 -9.11
CA GLY A 161 -9.48 -26.51 -9.29
C GLY A 161 -9.29 -26.95 -10.75
N GLY A 162 -8.31 -27.85 -10.97
CA GLY A 162 -8.04 -28.49 -12.25
C GLY A 162 -8.15 -30.02 -12.11
N PRO A 163 -9.25 -30.67 -12.56
CA PRO A 163 -10.38 -30.11 -13.30
C PRO A 163 -11.35 -29.26 -12.45
N LEU A 164 -12.01 -28.30 -13.10
CA LEU A 164 -13.02 -27.43 -12.48
C LEU A 164 -14.09 -28.26 -11.78
N THR A 165 -14.25 -28.07 -10.48
CA THR A 165 -15.22 -28.77 -9.64
C THR A 165 -15.99 -27.77 -8.80
N MET A 166 -17.30 -27.99 -8.71
CA MET A 166 -18.23 -27.28 -7.84
C MET A 166 -18.84 -28.30 -6.87
N SER A 167 -18.95 -27.98 -5.59
CA SER A 167 -19.54 -28.88 -4.59
C SER A 167 -19.97 -28.14 -3.32
N ALA A 168 -20.93 -28.72 -2.60
CA ALA A 168 -21.27 -28.35 -1.24
C ALA A 168 -20.83 -29.46 -0.26
N SER A 169 -20.44 -29.10 0.96
CA SER A 169 -20.05 -30.06 1.98
C SER A 169 -20.55 -29.67 3.37
N GLY A 170 -20.96 -30.66 4.15
CA GLY A 170 -21.07 -30.58 5.61
C GLY A 170 -19.90 -31.31 6.26
N GLU A 171 -19.36 -30.75 7.34
CA GLU A 171 -18.19 -31.29 8.06
C GLU A 171 -18.59 -31.59 9.51
N ARG A 172 -18.21 -32.75 10.07
CA ARG A 172 -18.62 -33.17 11.42
C ARG A 172 -18.20 -32.16 12.50
N GLN A 173 -17.05 -31.53 12.33
CA GLN A 173 -16.55 -30.50 13.26
C GLN A 173 -17.51 -29.31 13.41
N TYR A 174 -18.40 -29.09 12.44
CA TYR A 174 -19.43 -28.07 12.48
C TYR A 174 -20.82 -28.71 12.54
N ARG A 175 -21.33 -29.16 11.40
CA ARG A 175 -22.61 -29.87 11.26
C ARG A 175 -22.74 -30.48 9.86
N ILE A 176 -23.14 -31.76 9.79
CA ILE A 176 -23.49 -32.44 8.53
C ILE A 176 -25.00 -32.40 8.29
N VAL A 177 -25.79 -32.89 9.26
CA VAL A 177 -27.26 -32.91 9.16
C VAL A 177 -27.78 -31.48 9.30
N GLY A 178 -28.50 -31.00 8.28
CA GLY A 178 -28.92 -29.61 8.12
C GLY A 178 -28.05 -28.80 7.16
N ALA A 179 -26.91 -29.32 6.67
CA ALA A 179 -26.15 -28.66 5.62
C ALA A 179 -27.03 -28.49 4.36
N ARG A 180 -27.05 -27.28 3.79
CA ARG A 180 -27.99 -26.87 2.75
C ARG A 180 -27.33 -26.01 1.67
N ALA A 181 -27.60 -26.33 0.40
CA ALA A 181 -27.06 -25.62 -0.76
C ALA A 181 -28.11 -25.45 -1.87
N GLY A 182 -28.02 -24.35 -2.61
CA GLY A 182 -28.86 -24.05 -3.77
C GLY A 182 -28.09 -24.17 -5.08
N LEU A 183 -28.71 -24.73 -6.11
CA LEU A 183 -28.19 -24.78 -7.49
C LEU A 183 -29.01 -23.88 -8.40
N VAL A 184 -28.35 -22.92 -9.05
CA VAL A 184 -28.88 -22.10 -10.14
C VAL A 184 -28.14 -22.47 -11.42
N CYS A 185 -28.88 -22.65 -12.51
CA CYS A 185 -28.30 -22.75 -13.84
C CYS A 185 -29.26 -22.11 -14.84
N CYS A 186 -28.77 -21.12 -15.60
CA CYS A 186 -29.57 -20.32 -16.51
C CYS A 186 -28.67 -19.60 -17.53
N ALA A 187 -29.31 -18.90 -18.48
CA ALA A 187 -28.59 -17.95 -19.34
C ALA A 187 -28.01 -16.81 -18.50
N MET A 188 -26.85 -16.28 -18.88
CA MET A 188 -26.15 -15.30 -18.04
C MET A 188 -26.94 -14.02 -17.78
N GLY A 189 -27.73 -13.53 -18.74
CA GLY A 189 -28.64 -12.40 -18.53
C GLY A 189 -29.72 -12.62 -17.44
N GLU A 190 -30.01 -13.88 -17.09
CA GLU A 190 -30.96 -14.25 -16.03
C GLU A 190 -30.27 -14.65 -14.71
N MET A 191 -28.93 -14.65 -14.64
CA MET A 191 -28.19 -15.11 -13.47
C MET A 191 -28.44 -14.23 -12.25
N LEU A 192 -28.17 -12.91 -12.35
CA LEU A 192 -28.43 -11.96 -11.26
C LEU A 192 -29.91 -11.94 -10.85
N PRO A 193 -30.90 -11.85 -11.78
CA PRO A 193 -32.31 -11.97 -11.43
C PRO A 193 -32.67 -13.27 -10.69
N SER A 194 -32.08 -14.41 -11.06
CA SER A 194 -32.34 -15.70 -10.41
C SER A 194 -31.72 -15.76 -9.01
N LEU A 195 -30.53 -15.18 -8.83
CA LEU A 195 -29.88 -15.07 -7.53
C LEU A 195 -30.63 -14.12 -6.59
N ARG A 196 -31.23 -13.02 -7.08
CA ARG A 196 -32.15 -12.18 -6.27
C ARG A 196 -33.32 -13.00 -5.74
N ARG A 197 -34.00 -13.74 -6.63
CA ARG A 197 -35.11 -14.63 -6.24
C ARG A 197 -34.68 -15.73 -5.25
N LEU A 198 -33.46 -16.24 -5.36
CA LEU A 198 -32.90 -17.18 -4.39
C LEU A 198 -32.76 -16.50 -3.02
N VAL A 199 -32.15 -15.32 -2.97
CA VAL A 199 -31.98 -14.56 -1.72
C VAL A 199 -33.33 -14.18 -1.09
N ASP A 200 -34.34 -13.84 -1.90
CA ASP A 200 -35.69 -13.53 -1.41
C ASP A 200 -36.44 -14.75 -0.85
N ALA A 201 -36.14 -15.95 -1.36
CA ALA A 201 -36.83 -17.18 -0.99
C ALA A 201 -36.20 -17.94 0.18
N GLU A 202 -34.95 -17.61 0.52
CA GLU A 202 -34.13 -18.36 1.47
C GLU A 202 -33.74 -17.51 2.68
N ASP A 203 -33.54 -18.16 3.84
CA ASP A 203 -33.14 -17.50 5.09
C ASP A 203 -31.63 -17.24 5.10
N VAL A 204 -31.21 -16.27 4.28
CA VAL A 204 -29.82 -15.84 4.12
C VAL A 204 -29.73 -14.33 4.30
N PRO A 205 -28.53 -13.78 4.62
CA PRO A 205 -28.35 -12.34 4.70
C PRO A 205 -28.80 -11.63 3.42
N GLN A 206 -29.47 -10.48 3.56
CA GLN A 206 -29.94 -9.68 2.43
C GLN A 206 -29.33 -8.29 2.47
N SER A 207 -28.88 -7.79 1.32
CA SER A 207 -28.32 -6.45 1.14
C SER A 207 -28.82 -5.85 -0.16
N ASP A 208 -29.30 -4.61 -0.15
CA ASP A 208 -29.63 -3.85 -1.34
C ASP A 208 -28.38 -3.26 -2.03
N LEU A 209 -27.21 -3.32 -1.37
CA LEU A 209 -25.93 -2.84 -1.87
C LEU A 209 -24.93 -3.98 -2.11
N GLY A 210 -25.29 -5.23 -1.80
CA GLY A 210 -24.40 -6.38 -1.82
C GLY A 210 -24.95 -7.55 -2.64
N GLY A 211 -24.12 -8.57 -2.84
CA GLY A 211 -24.51 -9.80 -3.55
C GLY A 211 -25.11 -9.50 -4.92
N PRO A 212 -26.32 -10.00 -5.24
CA PRO A 212 -26.87 -9.85 -6.59
C PRO A 212 -27.36 -8.43 -6.93
N TRP A 213 -27.29 -7.48 -5.99
CA TRP A 213 -27.59 -6.06 -6.24
C TRP A 213 -26.34 -5.20 -6.44
N ALA A 214 -25.16 -5.71 -6.06
CA ALA A 214 -23.92 -4.93 -5.97
C ALA A 214 -23.56 -4.15 -7.25
N ARG A 215 -23.62 -4.79 -8.43
CA ARG A 215 -23.25 -4.19 -9.73
C ARG A 215 -24.20 -3.10 -10.24
N GLU A 216 -25.43 -3.07 -9.74
CA GLU A 216 -26.46 -2.12 -10.18
C GLU A 216 -26.70 -1.01 -9.14
N ALA A 217 -26.05 -1.08 -7.98
CA ALA A 217 -26.22 -0.12 -6.92
C ALA A 217 -25.39 1.14 -7.17
N GLU A 218 -26.06 2.28 -7.41
CA GLU A 218 -25.38 3.56 -7.70
C GLU A 218 -24.37 3.95 -6.60
N ARG A 219 -24.68 3.67 -5.32
CA ARG A 219 -23.76 3.96 -4.20
C ARG A 219 -22.43 3.22 -4.32
N ASN A 220 -22.40 2.07 -4.97
CA ASN A 220 -21.16 1.30 -5.15
C ASN A 220 -20.25 1.91 -6.21
N ARG A 221 -20.74 2.83 -7.05
CA ARG A 221 -19.92 3.54 -8.04
C ARG A 221 -19.03 4.64 -7.43
N GLY A 222 -19.22 5.02 -6.17
CA GLY A 222 -18.54 6.16 -5.56
C GLY A 222 -17.17 5.86 -4.93
N SER A 223 -16.17 6.72 -5.15
CA SER A 223 -14.82 6.60 -4.57
C SER A 223 -14.73 7.11 -3.12
N TYR A 224 -13.77 6.62 -2.34
CA TYR A 224 -13.58 7.04 -0.95
C TYR A 224 -12.17 7.51 -0.58
N LEU A 225 -12.10 8.47 0.34
CA LEU A 225 -10.86 9.04 0.88
C LEU A 225 -10.63 8.56 2.31
N PHE A 226 -9.49 7.91 2.58
CA PHE A 226 -9.05 7.58 3.93
C PHE A 226 -8.71 8.84 4.73
N ALA A 227 -9.31 8.95 5.91
CA ALA A 227 -9.24 10.14 6.74
C ALA A 227 -9.02 9.79 8.21
N ASN A 228 -8.00 10.41 8.82
CA ASN A 228 -7.80 10.41 10.27
C ASN A 228 -8.61 11.56 10.89
N VAL A 229 -9.93 11.36 10.95
CA VAL A 229 -10.88 12.38 11.39
C VAL A 229 -10.81 12.60 12.91
N THR A 230 -10.91 13.86 13.32
CA THR A 230 -11.11 14.33 14.69
C THR A 230 -12.20 15.39 14.71
N GLU A 231 -12.73 15.71 15.90
CA GLU A 231 -13.69 16.81 16.07
C GLU A 231 -13.16 18.16 15.54
N ALA A 232 -11.84 18.36 15.60
CA ALA A 232 -11.17 19.59 15.18
C ALA A 232 -10.89 19.69 13.66
N ASN A 233 -10.81 18.56 12.94
CA ASN A 233 -10.33 18.55 11.55
C ASN A 233 -11.32 18.01 10.50
N VAL A 234 -12.51 17.57 10.92
CA VAL A 234 -13.50 16.96 10.00
C VAL A 234 -13.84 17.85 8.80
N ASP A 235 -13.91 19.17 9.00
CA ASP A 235 -14.24 20.12 7.93
C ASP A 235 -13.13 20.24 6.88
N ASP A 236 -11.90 19.83 7.21
CA ASP A 236 -10.77 19.78 6.27
C ASP A 236 -10.78 18.52 5.44
N TRP A 237 -11.11 17.38 6.08
CA TRP A 237 -11.31 16.14 5.36
C TRP A 237 -12.46 16.24 4.36
N ILE A 238 -13.55 16.91 4.72
CA ILE A 238 -14.66 17.21 3.80
C ILE A 238 -14.16 18.03 2.59
N ALA A 239 -13.38 19.07 2.82
CA ALA A 239 -12.85 19.91 1.74
C ALA A 239 -11.90 19.14 0.80
N LEU A 240 -11.03 18.30 1.36
CA LEU A 240 -10.15 17.42 0.57
C LEU A 240 -10.96 16.38 -0.21
N ALA A 241 -11.99 15.79 0.40
CA ALA A 241 -12.87 14.83 -0.26
C ALA A 241 -13.59 15.45 -1.47
N GLN A 242 -14.16 16.65 -1.29
CA GLN A 242 -14.82 17.39 -2.38
C GLN A 242 -13.83 17.77 -3.50
N ARG A 243 -12.60 18.20 -3.16
CA ARG A 243 -11.55 18.47 -4.15
C ARG A 243 -11.20 17.23 -4.96
N GLY A 244 -11.10 16.08 -4.30
CA GLY A 244 -10.81 14.78 -4.91
C GLY A 244 -11.96 14.12 -5.64
N GLY A 245 -13.15 14.73 -5.67
CA GLY A 245 -14.35 14.13 -6.28
C GLY A 245 -14.88 12.91 -5.52
N PHE A 246 -14.41 12.65 -4.30
CA PHE A 246 -14.81 11.49 -3.51
C PHE A 246 -16.26 11.63 -3.04
N THR A 247 -16.99 10.52 -3.02
CA THR A 247 -18.37 10.47 -2.50
C THR A 247 -18.40 10.13 -1.01
N THR A 248 -17.30 9.60 -0.46
CA THR A 248 -17.24 9.06 0.90
C THR A 248 -15.96 9.51 1.62
N VAL A 249 -16.12 9.96 2.87
CA VAL A 249 -15.00 10.15 3.82
C VAL A 249 -14.90 8.89 4.68
N HIS A 250 -13.80 8.14 4.56
CA HIS A 250 -13.60 6.86 5.25
C HIS A 250 -12.75 7.04 6.50
N PHE A 251 -13.36 6.89 7.67
CA PHE A 251 -12.73 7.16 8.96
C PHE A 251 -11.79 6.01 9.32
N SER A 252 -10.49 6.31 9.39
CA SER A 252 -9.44 5.37 9.83
C SER A 252 -8.96 5.69 11.24
N SER A 253 -8.56 4.65 11.99
CA SER A 253 -7.95 4.78 13.31
C SER A 253 -8.79 5.57 14.34
N TRP A 254 -10.11 5.52 14.24
CA TRP A 254 -11.03 6.29 15.10
C TRP A 254 -11.21 5.67 16.50
N TRP A 255 -10.84 4.40 16.68
CA TRP A 255 -11.04 3.63 17.90
C TRP A 255 -9.90 3.80 18.93
N GLN A 256 -10.25 3.58 20.19
CA GLN A 256 -9.36 3.53 21.36
C GLN A 256 -8.70 2.15 21.51
N ASN A 257 -9.45 1.09 21.24
CA ASN A 257 -9.03 -0.31 21.24
C ASN A 257 -9.86 -1.13 20.23
N LEU A 258 -9.40 -2.33 19.92
CA LEU A 258 -9.98 -3.21 18.88
C LEU A 258 -11.06 -4.18 19.37
N GLY A 259 -11.24 -4.40 20.67
CA GLY A 259 -12.33 -5.23 21.20
C GLY A 259 -13.58 -4.42 21.56
N GLN A 260 -13.41 -3.34 22.33
CA GLN A 260 -14.55 -2.51 22.78
C GLN A 260 -15.01 -1.48 21.74
N TYR A 261 -14.14 -1.08 20.81
CA TYR A 261 -14.42 -0.08 19.76
C TYR A 261 -14.95 1.26 20.31
N GLU A 262 -14.48 1.68 21.49
CA GLU A 262 -14.78 3.02 21.99
C GLU A 262 -14.07 4.09 21.14
N PRO A 263 -14.69 5.26 20.89
CA PRO A 263 -14.02 6.36 20.21
C PRO A 263 -12.76 6.80 20.96
N ARG A 264 -11.67 7.02 20.21
CA ARG A 264 -10.40 7.46 20.78
C ARG A 264 -10.55 8.84 21.42
N ALA A 265 -10.27 8.94 22.71
CA ALA A 265 -10.48 10.17 23.48
C ALA A 265 -9.67 11.38 22.97
N THR A 266 -8.51 11.16 22.37
CA THR A 266 -7.67 12.23 21.79
C THR A 266 -8.20 12.76 20.46
N SER A 267 -8.99 11.98 19.72
CA SER A 267 -9.61 12.38 18.45
C SER A 267 -11.05 12.87 18.65
N PHE A 268 -11.75 12.27 19.61
CA PHE A 268 -13.15 12.53 19.94
C PHE A 268 -13.28 12.79 21.44
N PRO A 269 -12.86 13.97 21.95
CA PRO A 269 -13.00 14.32 23.36
C PRO A 269 -14.46 14.29 23.85
N GLY A 270 -15.44 14.47 22.97
CA GLY A 270 -16.87 14.27 23.23
C GLY A 270 -17.32 12.80 23.22
N GLY A 271 -16.41 11.85 23.02
CA GLY A 271 -16.69 10.42 22.90
C GLY A 271 -17.60 10.11 21.71
N MET A 272 -18.60 9.25 21.92
CA MET A 272 -19.56 8.86 20.88
C MET A 272 -20.32 10.04 20.28
N ALA A 273 -20.65 11.05 21.09
CA ALA A 273 -21.35 12.25 20.60
C ALA A 273 -20.48 13.07 19.63
N GLY A 274 -19.17 13.15 19.91
CA GLY A 274 -18.21 13.84 19.05
C GLY A 274 -18.00 13.12 17.72
N LEU A 275 -17.86 11.79 17.74
CA LEU A 275 -17.78 10.98 16.52
C LEU A 275 -19.05 11.12 15.67
N LYS A 276 -20.22 11.05 16.30
CA LYS A 276 -21.51 11.25 15.64
C LYS A 276 -21.64 12.64 15.00
N GLU A 277 -21.17 13.69 15.67
CA GLU A 277 -21.18 15.05 15.12
C GLU A 277 -20.29 15.17 13.88
N CYS A 278 -19.15 14.48 13.86
CA CYS A 278 -18.28 14.43 12.67
C CYS A 278 -19.00 13.77 11.49
N VAL A 279 -19.66 12.63 11.70
CA VAL A 279 -20.44 11.95 10.65
C VAL A 279 -21.58 12.84 10.16
N ARG A 280 -22.28 13.53 11.07
CA ARG A 280 -23.34 14.49 10.73
C ARG A 280 -22.84 15.59 9.79
N LYS A 281 -21.66 16.18 10.07
CA LYS A 281 -21.05 17.19 9.19
C LYS A 281 -20.70 16.64 7.80
N VAL A 282 -20.24 15.40 7.71
CA VAL A 282 -19.97 14.72 6.42
C VAL A 282 -21.25 14.58 5.62
N HIS A 283 -22.36 14.15 6.23
CA HIS A 283 -23.67 14.07 5.57
C HIS A 283 -24.21 15.44 5.15
N GLU A 284 -24.05 16.48 5.97
CA GLU A 284 -24.46 17.85 5.61
C GLU A 284 -23.71 18.38 4.39
N ALA A 285 -22.48 17.91 4.15
CA ALA A 285 -21.69 18.23 2.97
C ALA A 285 -22.11 17.43 1.71
N GLY A 286 -23.10 16.52 1.83
CA GLY A 286 -23.56 15.65 0.75
C GLY A 286 -22.70 14.42 0.50
N LEU A 287 -21.80 14.08 1.44
CA LEU A 287 -20.91 12.93 1.37
C LEU A 287 -21.42 11.79 2.25
N LEU A 288 -20.98 10.57 1.97
CA LEU A 288 -21.19 9.39 2.82
C LEU A 288 -20.05 9.27 3.86
N ALA A 289 -20.33 8.62 4.98
CA ALA A 289 -19.32 8.31 5.98
C ALA A 289 -18.98 6.81 6.01
N GLY A 290 -17.71 6.49 5.86
CA GLY A 290 -17.20 5.12 5.98
C GLY A 290 -16.53 4.87 7.33
N MET A 291 -16.68 3.65 7.84
CA MET A 291 -16.08 3.18 9.09
C MET A 291 -15.07 2.07 8.79
N HIS A 292 -13.80 2.32 9.09
CA HIS A 292 -12.77 1.28 9.03
C HIS A 292 -12.75 0.48 10.34
N THR A 293 -12.50 -0.83 10.28
CA THR A 293 -12.35 -1.71 11.47
C THR A 293 -11.27 -2.75 11.23
N LEU A 294 -10.62 -3.26 12.29
CA LEU A 294 -9.89 -4.54 12.24
C LEU A 294 -10.79 -5.62 12.84
N THR A 295 -11.69 -6.14 12.01
CA THR A 295 -13.00 -6.74 12.34
C THR A 295 -12.99 -7.92 13.31
N GLY A 296 -11.86 -8.64 13.43
CA GLY A 296 -11.72 -9.74 14.39
C GLY A 296 -10.67 -9.53 15.47
N CYS A 297 -9.94 -8.41 15.42
CA CYS A 297 -8.81 -8.17 16.31
C CYS A 297 -9.26 -7.77 17.71
N VAL A 298 -8.58 -8.28 18.73
CA VAL A 298 -8.63 -7.81 20.11
C VAL A 298 -7.21 -7.44 20.51
N ASP A 299 -6.92 -6.14 20.63
CA ASP A 299 -5.57 -5.67 20.90
C ASP A 299 -5.12 -5.94 22.34
N THR A 300 -3.81 -5.83 22.58
CA THR A 300 -3.18 -6.21 23.85
C THR A 300 -3.54 -5.31 25.03
N ASN A 301 -4.14 -4.14 24.79
CA ASN A 301 -4.57 -3.22 25.83
C ASN A 301 -6.09 -3.27 26.06
N ASP A 302 -6.81 -4.14 25.34
CA ASP A 302 -8.24 -4.31 25.50
C ASP A 302 -8.59 -4.91 26.87
N PRO A 303 -9.71 -4.51 27.50
CA PRO A 303 -10.23 -5.14 28.71
C PRO A 303 -10.43 -6.67 28.62
N TRP A 304 -10.58 -7.25 27.43
CA TRP A 304 -10.61 -8.70 27.24
C TRP A 304 -9.24 -9.39 27.25
N VAL A 305 -8.14 -8.62 27.29
CA VAL A 305 -6.79 -9.17 27.36
C VAL A 305 -6.15 -8.87 28.71
N THR A 306 -6.33 -7.66 29.23
CA THR A 306 -5.60 -7.17 30.39
C THR A 306 -6.51 -6.55 31.45
N PRO A 307 -6.27 -6.79 32.76
CA PRO A 307 -5.20 -7.61 33.35
C PRO A 307 -5.51 -9.12 33.37
N VAL A 308 -6.71 -9.54 32.92
CA VAL A 308 -7.12 -10.95 32.88
C VAL A 308 -7.57 -11.28 31.47
N PRO A 309 -6.91 -12.24 30.77
CA PRO A 309 -7.29 -12.61 29.42
C PRO A 309 -8.60 -13.40 29.43
N ASP A 310 -9.55 -12.97 28.58
CA ASP A 310 -10.83 -13.64 28.41
C ASP A 310 -10.60 -15.08 27.92
N GLN A 311 -11.29 -16.02 28.55
CA GLN A 311 -11.13 -17.44 28.26
C GLN A 311 -11.73 -17.82 26.90
N ARG A 312 -12.55 -16.93 26.32
CA ARG A 312 -13.17 -17.06 25.00
C ARG A 312 -12.29 -16.58 23.83
N LEU A 313 -11.05 -16.14 24.10
CA LEU A 313 -10.06 -15.92 23.03
C LEU A 313 -9.68 -17.25 22.36
N ALA A 314 -9.56 -17.22 21.04
CA ALA A 314 -9.28 -18.37 20.20
C ALA A 314 -7.87 -18.92 20.44
N ALA A 315 -7.78 -20.24 20.54
CA ALA A 315 -6.53 -20.98 20.56
C ALA A 315 -6.39 -21.80 19.28
N ASP A 316 -5.22 -21.76 18.65
CA ASP A 316 -4.92 -22.55 17.44
C ASP A 316 -4.07 -23.80 17.72
N ALA A 317 -3.49 -23.90 18.93
CA ALA A 317 -2.91 -25.12 19.46
C ALA A 317 -3.07 -25.19 20.99
N SER A 318 -3.06 -26.42 21.53
CA SER A 318 -3.10 -26.65 22.97
C SER A 318 -2.11 -27.72 23.39
N TYR A 319 -1.50 -27.50 24.54
CA TYR A 319 -0.50 -28.35 25.17
C TYR A 319 -0.83 -28.57 26.65
N THR A 320 -0.11 -29.49 27.28
CA THR A 320 -0.24 -29.82 28.70
C THR A 320 1.08 -29.57 29.41
N LEU A 321 1.07 -28.84 30.53
CA LEU A 321 2.27 -28.64 31.36
C LEU A 321 2.81 -29.98 31.86
N ALA A 322 4.03 -30.32 31.47
CA ALA A 322 4.73 -31.54 31.91
C ALA A 322 5.27 -31.44 33.34
N ARG A 323 5.37 -30.24 33.90
CA ARG A 323 5.70 -29.98 35.31
C ARG A 323 5.16 -28.63 35.75
N ALA A 324 5.04 -28.42 37.07
CA ALA A 324 4.60 -27.15 37.61
C ALA A 324 5.55 -26.00 37.26
N MET A 325 4.99 -24.81 37.06
CA MET A 325 5.70 -23.55 36.88
C MET A 325 5.47 -22.66 38.10
N ASP A 326 6.54 -22.11 38.68
CA ASP A 326 6.46 -21.04 39.68
C ASP A 326 6.51 -19.66 39.02
N GLU A 327 6.39 -18.58 39.79
CA GLU A 327 6.36 -17.19 39.28
C GLU A 327 7.66 -16.75 38.58
N GLN A 328 8.78 -17.46 38.79
CA GLN A 328 10.09 -17.14 38.23
C GLN A 328 10.47 -18.03 37.05
N SER A 329 9.63 -19.01 36.73
CA SER A 329 9.88 -19.96 35.65
C SER A 329 9.98 -19.24 34.31
N ASP A 330 11.05 -19.53 33.58
CA ASP A 330 11.41 -18.95 32.27
C ASP A 330 11.19 -19.93 31.10
N THR A 331 10.60 -21.09 31.38
CA THR A 331 10.43 -22.17 30.42
C THR A 331 9.12 -22.91 30.68
N ILE A 332 8.33 -23.12 29.62
CA ILE A 332 7.08 -23.92 29.63
C ILE A 332 7.43 -25.31 29.12
N PHE A 333 7.50 -26.30 30.01
CA PHE A 333 7.69 -27.71 29.62
C PHE A 333 6.35 -28.34 29.28
N VAL A 334 6.26 -29.00 28.12
CA VAL A 334 5.01 -29.59 27.62
C VAL A 334 5.13 -31.09 27.38
N VAL A 335 4.01 -31.80 27.46
CA VAL A 335 3.95 -33.25 27.23
C VAL A 335 4.00 -33.57 25.73
N GLU A 336 3.29 -32.79 24.93
CA GLU A 336 3.14 -32.99 23.50
C GLU A 336 4.33 -32.36 22.75
N LYS A 337 4.75 -32.99 21.64
CA LYS A 337 5.75 -32.38 20.75
C LYS A 337 5.19 -31.06 20.18
N PRO A 338 5.91 -29.93 20.33
CA PRO A 338 5.47 -28.64 19.82
C PRO A 338 5.21 -28.69 18.32
N GLN A 339 4.14 -28.04 17.89
CA GLN A 339 3.95 -27.67 16.49
C GLN A 339 4.90 -26.53 16.12
N ARG A 340 5.05 -26.26 14.82
CA ARG A 340 5.82 -25.11 14.37
C ARG A 340 5.04 -23.84 14.68
N HIS A 341 5.60 -23.01 15.54
CA HIS A 341 5.09 -21.69 15.90
C HIS A 341 6.18 -20.62 15.72
N ASP A 342 5.78 -19.36 15.61
CA ASP A 342 6.72 -18.25 15.54
C ASP A 342 7.33 -18.00 16.92
N THR A 343 8.57 -17.50 16.94
CA THR A 343 9.28 -17.17 18.19
C THR A 343 9.28 -15.68 18.49
N ILE A 344 8.58 -14.89 17.69
CA ILE A 344 8.51 -13.42 17.80
C ILE A 344 7.06 -12.92 17.80
N TRP A 345 6.87 -11.76 18.41
CA TRP A 345 5.64 -10.98 18.31
C TRP A 345 5.77 -9.99 17.16
N SER A 346 5.15 -10.29 16.02
CA SER A 346 5.25 -9.46 14.82
C SER A 346 3.88 -9.25 14.16
N TYR A 347 3.80 -8.23 13.31
CA TYR A 347 2.54 -7.82 12.68
C TYR A 347 1.99 -8.87 11.73
N SER A 348 2.85 -9.55 10.97
CA SER A 348 2.47 -10.53 9.95
C SER A 348 2.61 -11.99 10.40
N GLY A 349 3.16 -12.23 11.60
CA GLY A 349 3.39 -13.57 12.16
C GLY A 349 2.18 -14.16 12.88
N GLY A 350 2.24 -15.47 13.12
CA GLY A 350 1.34 -16.24 13.99
C GLY A 350 1.63 -16.04 15.49
N GLY A 351 2.66 -15.27 15.83
CA GLY A 351 2.95 -14.81 17.19
C GLY A 351 3.53 -15.87 18.12
N ASN A 352 3.85 -15.46 19.35
CA ASN A 352 4.60 -16.24 20.33
C ASN A 352 4.00 -16.17 21.75
N VAL A 353 2.67 -16.05 21.87
CA VAL A 353 1.97 -15.90 23.15
C VAL A 353 1.18 -17.15 23.52
N MET A 354 1.40 -17.62 24.74
CA MET A 354 0.66 -18.72 25.38
C MET A 354 -0.27 -18.18 26.48
N ARG A 355 -1.46 -18.75 26.63
CA ARG A 355 -2.36 -18.56 27.78
C ARG A 355 -2.27 -19.75 28.72
N ILE A 356 -2.00 -19.50 29.99
CA ILE A 356 -2.05 -20.50 31.07
C ILE A 356 -2.97 -19.97 32.18
N GLY A 357 -4.21 -20.44 32.22
CA GLY A 357 -5.23 -19.88 33.12
C GLY A 357 -5.50 -18.41 32.82
N GLU A 358 -5.20 -17.53 33.78
CA GLU A 358 -5.40 -16.07 33.69
C GLU A 358 -4.12 -15.31 33.35
N GLU A 359 -3.06 -16.01 32.92
CA GLU A 359 -1.78 -15.43 32.57
C GLU A 359 -1.46 -15.60 31.09
N LEU A 360 -0.94 -14.56 30.46
CA LEU A 360 -0.28 -14.62 29.17
C LEU A 360 1.25 -14.69 29.35
N VAL A 361 1.89 -15.57 28.60
CA VAL A 361 3.32 -15.81 28.62
C VAL A 361 3.87 -15.78 27.20
N MET A 362 4.81 -14.87 26.92
CA MET A 362 5.54 -14.85 25.65
C MET A 362 6.75 -15.77 25.71
N TYR A 363 7.15 -16.40 24.60
CA TYR A 363 8.38 -17.21 24.51
C TYR A 363 9.28 -16.77 23.34
N SER A 364 10.56 -17.14 23.36
CA SER A 364 11.53 -16.77 22.31
C SER A 364 12.27 -17.96 21.70
N GLY A 365 12.03 -19.17 22.19
CA GLY A 365 12.58 -20.40 21.61
C GLY A 365 11.66 -21.61 21.78
N ILE A 366 11.89 -22.64 20.96
CA ILE A 366 11.14 -23.91 20.98
C ILE A 366 12.14 -25.06 20.98
N SER A 367 11.96 -26.01 21.91
CA SER A 367 12.66 -27.30 21.90
C SER A 367 11.75 -28.37 21.28
N TYR A 368 12.14 -28.85 20.09
CA TYR A 368 11.49 -29.98 19.41
C TYR A 368 12.05 -31.34 19.82
N GLU A 369 13.02 -31.36 20.74
CA GLU A 369 13.59 -32.57 21.36
C GLU A 369 13.15 -32.69 22.82
N GLU A 370 13.11 -33.91 23.35
CA GLU A 370 12.74 -34.14 24.75
C GLU A 370 13.83 -33.64 25.73
N PRO A 371 13.45 -32.94 26.83
CA PRO A 371 12.09 -32.56 27.18
C PRO A 371 11.57 -31.40 26.31
N TYR A 372 10.37 -31.59 25.75
CA TYR A 372 9.73 -30.59 24.90
C TYR A 372 9.41 -29.33 25.70
N ALA A 373 9.70 -28.17 25.11
CA ALA A 373 9.56 -26.90 25.82
C ALA A 373 9.43 -25.68 24.91
N PHE A 374 8.86 -24.62 25.46
CA PHE A 374 9.00 -23.25 24.99
C PHE A 374 9.91 -22.50 25.97
N THR A 375 10.99 -21.89 25.47
CA THR A 375 12.08 -21.31 26.28
C THR A 375 12.13 -19.79 26.18
N GLY A 376 12.85 -19.16 27.11
CA GLY A 376 13.04 -17.70 27.14
C GLY A 376 11.73 -16.97 27.38
N CYS A 377 10.94 -17.46 28.35
CA CYS A 377 9.60 -16.99 28.62
C CYS A 377 9.58 -15.64 29.36
N THR A 378 8.74 -14.73 28.89
CA THR A 378 8.35 -13.50 29.59
C THR A 378 6.99 -13.69 30.23
N ARG A 379 6.96 -13.71 31.57
CA ARG A 379 5.76 -13.89 32.40
C ARG A 379 4.93 -12.61 32.50
N GLY A 380 3.62 -12.74 32.68
CA GLY A 380 2.72 -11.59 32.81
C GLY A 380 2.70 -10.67 31.59
N ALA A 381 2.79 -11.24 30.39
CA ALA A 381 2.80 -10.50 29.14
C ALA A 381 1.54 -9.60 29.03
N PHE A 382 1.69 -8.42 28.44
CA PHE A 382 0.60 -7.43 28.30
C PHE A 382 -0.09 -7.06 29.62
N LYS A 383 0.68 -7.07 30.72
CA LYS A 383 0.23 -6.71 32.08
C LYS A 383 -0.76 -7.71 32.69
N THR A 384 -0.80 -8.96 32.22
CA THR A 384 -1.53 -10.00 32.94
C THR A 384 -0.86 -10.38 34.26
N VAL A 385 -1.62 -10.91 35.20
CA VAL A 385 -1.10 -11.25 36.52
C VAL A 385 -0.28 -12.55 36.47
N VAL A 386 0.98 -12.48 36.92
CA VAL A 386 1.84 -13.66 37.05
C VAL A 386 1.30 -14.58 38.15
N ALA A 387 1.21 -15.88 37.88
CA ALA A 387 0.77 -16.88 38.86
C ALA A 387 1.61 -18.16 38.80
N ALA A 388 1.55 -18.97 39.87
CA ALA A 388 2.05 -20.35 39.82
C ALA A 388 1.04 -21.27 39.12
N HIS A 389 1.52 -22.17 38.26
CA HIS A 389 0.68 -23.10 37.50
C HIS A 389 1.06 -24.55 37.80
N PRO A 390 0.10 -25.42 38.18
CA PRO A 390 0.41 -26.81 38.51
C PRO A 390 0.72 -27.65 37.26
N GLU A 391 1.45 -28.75 37.45
CA GLU A 391 1.59 -29.81 36.44
C GLU A 391 0.22 -30.27 35.94
N GLY A 392 0.13 -30.60 34.65
CA GLY A 392 -1.11 -31.01 34.00
C GLY A 392 -2.05 -29.85 33.61
N LYS A 393 -1.70 -28.59 33.92
CA LYS A 393 -2.47 -27.43 33.46
C LYS A 393 -2.38 -27.29 31.94
N ARG A 394 -3.51 -26.93 31.31
CA ARG A 394 -3.59 -26.62 29.88
C ARG A 394 -2.82 -25.33 29.55
N VAL A 395 -2.09 -25.37 28.44
CA VAL A 395 -1.36 -24.24 27.84
C VAL A 395 -1.91 -24.05 26.43
N ASP A 396 -2.55 -22.92 26.18
CA ASP A 396 -3.13 -22.62 24.87
C ASP A 396 -2.22 -21.65 24.11
N HIS A 397 -1.79 -22.02 22.91
CA HIS A 397 -1.24 -21.04 21.97
C HIS A 397 -2.40 -20.24 21.40
N LEU A 398 -2.39 -18.93 21.62
CA LEU A 398 -3.47 -18.08 21.16
C LEU A 398 -3.31 -17.80 19.66
N ARG A 399 -4.44 -17.73 18.96
CA ARG A 399 -4.46 -17.25 17.57
C ARG A 399 -4.02 -15.79 17.56
N GLN A 400 -2.98 -15.47 16.78
CA GLN A 400 -2.42 -14.13 16.71
C GLN A 400 -2.16 -13.71 15.26
N ARG A 401 -2.36 -12.42 14.98
CA ARG A 401 -1.97 -11.69 13.76
C ARG A 401 -2.25 -10.21 13.98
N TYR A 402 -1.53 -9.32 13.32
CA TYR A 402 -1.69 -7.86 13.44
C TYR A 402 -1.48 -7.33 14.86
N LEU A 403 -0.59 -8.00 15.60
CA LEU A 403 -0.33 -7.71 17.01
C LEU A 403 -1.62 -7.74 17.87
N ALA A 404 -2.54 -8.65 17.54
CA ALA A 404 -3.83 -8.81 18.19
C ALA A 404 -4.22 -10.29 18.34
N PHE A 405 -5.18 -10.55 19.21
CA PHE A 405 -5.86 -11.83 19.40
C PHE A 405 -7.22 -11.86 18.69
N TYR A 406 -7.88 -13.01 18.69
CA TYR A 406 -9.17 -13.21 18.01
C TYR A 406 -10.16 -13.94 18.92
N PRO A 407 -11.47 -13.71 18.79
CA PRO A 407 -12.48 -14.47 19.51
C PRO A 407 -12.60 -15.91 18.96
N ASP A 408 -12.84 -16.88 19.83
CA ASP A 408 -13.25 -18.24 19.43
C ASP A 408 -14.62 -18.16 18.76
N GLU A 409 -14.72 -18.70 17.54
CA GLU A 409 -15.93 -18.61 16.71
C GLU A 409 -17.16 -19.31 17.31
N ASN A 410 -16.96 -20.20 18.28
CA ASN A 410 -18.02 -20.93 18.97
C ASN A 410 -18.42 -20.28 20.31
N SER A 411 -17.82 -19.14 20.65
CA SER A 411 -18.05 -18.43 21.89
C SER A 411 -18.95 -17.20 21.71
N THR A 412 -19.56 -16.75 22.81
CA THR A 412 -20.33 -15.50 22.85
C THR A 412 -19.49 -14.24 22.67
N LEU A 413 -18.14 -14.35 22.66
CA LEU A 413 -17.28 -13.19 22.43
C LEU A 413 -17.41 -12.65 21.00
N VAL A 414 -17.82 -13.50 20.03
CA VAL A 414 -18.18 -13.04 18.69
C VAL A 414 -19.36 -12.07 18.72
N ASP A 415 -20.40 -12.40 19.48
CA ASP A 415 -21.59 -11.56 19.61
C ASP A 415 -21.24 -10.24 20.31
N ASP A 416 -20.45 -10.29 21.39
CA ASP A 416 -20.01 -9.09 22.12
C ASP A 416 -19.21 -8.15 21.21
N LEU A 417 -18.26 -8.69 20.42
CA LEU A 417 -17.47 -7.91 19.45
C LEU A 417 -18.36 -7.32 18.34
N ALA A 418 -19.29 -8.12 17.82
CA ALA A 418 -20.21 -7.70 16.78
C ALA A 418 -21.16 -6.59 17.26
N ASP A 419 -21.66 -6.69 18.49
CA ASP A 419 -22.47 -5.66 19.15
C ASP A 419 -21.67 -4.35 19.30
N ASN A 420 -20.40 -4.44 19.71
CA ASN A 420 -19.54 -3.27 19.86
C ASN A 420 -19.33 -2.51 18.54
N ILE A 421 -19.03 -3.23 17.45
CA ILE A 421 -18.87 -2.62 16.11
C ILE A 421 -20.20 -2.05 15.61
N ALA A 422 -21.27 -2.84 15.67
CA ALA A 422 -22.58 -2.44 15.15
C ALA A 422 -23.17 -1.26 15.93
N ARG A 423 -22.92 -1.16 17.24
CA ARG A 423 -23.29 0.00 18.07
C ARG A 423 -22.74 1.28 17.49
N VAL A 424 -21.44 1.34 17.18
CA VAL A 424 -20.83 2.56 16.63
C VAL A 424 -21.40 2.88 15.25
N TYR A 425 -21.49 1.89 14.36
CA TYR A 425 -22.06 2.04 13.02
C TYR A 425 -23.46 2.66 13.08
N ASN A 426 -24.33 2.06 13.90
CA ASN A 426 -25.75 2.42 14.01
C ASN A 426 -25.95 3.76 14.72
N GLU A 427 -25.24 4.02 15.82
CA GLU A 427 -25.41 5.26 16.60
C GLU A 427 -24.88 6.49 15.88
N CYS A 428 -23.75 6.35 15.18
CA CYS A 428 -23.14 7.42 14.39
C CYS A 428 -23.73 7.55 12.98
N GLU A 429 -24.50 6.56 12.53
CA GLU A 429 -25.16 6.54 11.22
C GLU A 429 -24.19 6.44 10.03
N PHE A 430 -23.14 5.63 10.16
CA PHE A 430 -22.23 5.34 9.03
C PHE A 430 -22.97 4.67 7.85
N ASP A 431 -22.38 4.78 6.65
CA ASP A 431 -22.92 4.28 5.37
C ASP A 431 -22.08 3.16 4.75
N GLN A 432 -20.80 3.09 5.13
CA GLN A 432 -19.85 2.09 4.65
C GLN A 432 -19.13 1.45 5.84
N LEU A 433 -18.90 0.14 5.78
CA LEU A 433 -18.08 -0.60 6.74
C LEU A 433 -17.02 -1.40 5.99
N TYR A 434 -15.75 -1.07 6.23
CA TYR A 434 -14.63 -1.86 5.75
C TYR A 434 -14.19 -2.84 6.84
N GLN A 435 -14.27 -4.13 6.53
CA GLN A 435 -13.96 -5.22 7.43
C GLN A 435 -12.50 -5.71 7.30
N ASP A 436 -11.54 -4.87 7.70
CA ASP A 436 -10.10 -5.16 7.62
C ASP A 436 -9.68 -6.24 8.65
N GLY A 437 -8.49 -6.83 8.47
CA GLY A 437 -7.93 -7.84 9.35
C GLY A 437 -8.63 -9.21 9.30
N SER A 438 -9.59 -9.40 8.38
CA SER A 438 -10.43 -10.61 8.31
C SER A 438 -9.62 -11.90 8.07
N GLU A 439 -8.46 -11.82 7.40
CA GLU A 439 -7.50 -12.90 7.17
C GLU A 439 -6.75 -13.37 8.42
N GLY A 440 -6.77 -12.58 9.51
CA GLY A 440 -6.22 -12.98 10.80
C GLY A 440 -7.12 -13.94 11.56
N ILE A 441 -8.45 -13.83 11.37
CA ILE A 441 -9.49 -14.54 12.11
C ILE A 441 -9.29 -16.06 12.09
N GLY A 442 -8.95 -16.63 10.93
CA GLY A 442 -8.79 -18.08 10.79
C GLY A 442 -9.28 -18.62 9.47
N GLY A 443 -9.82 -19.85 9.50
CA GLY A 443 -10.37 -20.52 8.33
C GLY A 443 -11.66 -19.89 7.81
N TRP A 444 -12.30 -20.57 6.84
CA TRP A 444 -13.50 -20.06 6.17
C TRP A 444 -14.69 -19.82 7.11
N ARG A 445 -14.89 -20.68 8.12
CA ARG A 445 -16.04 -20.64 9.02
C ARG A 445 -15.94 -19.53 10.07
N PRO A 446 -14.83 -19.38 10.83
CA PRO A 446 -14.66 -18.24 11.75
C PRO A 446 -14.90 -16.89 11.08
N MET A 447 -14.33 -16.68 9.89
CA MET A 447 -14.54 -15.45 9.12
C MET A 447 -16.01 -15.26 8.72
N ALA A 448 -16.69 -16.32 8.26
CA ALA A 448 -18.11 -16.24 7.91
C ALA A 448 -18.99 -15.92 9.11
N VAL A 449 -18.74 -16.55 10.27
CA VAL A 449 -19.51 -16.34 11.50
C VAL A 449 -19.39 -14.91 12.01
N ILE A 450 -18.17 -14.40 12.21
CA ILE A 450 -17.96 -13.05 12.77
C ILE A 450 -18.51 -11.98 11.83
N ARG A 451 -18.21 -12.08 10.53
CA ARG A 451 -18.66 -11.05 9.57
C ARG A 451 -20.18 -11.04 9.42
N THR A 452 -20.84 -12.19 9.50
CA THR A 452 -22.31 -12.30 9.48
C THR A 452 -22.92 -11.72 10.75
N ALA A 453 -22.36 -12.07 11.92
CA ALA A 453 -22.81 -11.55 13.20
C ALA A 453 -22.80 -10.01 13.23
N ILE A 454 -21.78 -9.38 12.63
CA ILE A 454 -21.71 -7.92 12.50
C ILE A 454 -22.78 -7.41 11.53
N TYR A 455 -22.86 -7.98 10.32
CA TYR A 455 -23.76 -7.51 9.28
C TYR A 455 -25.24 -7.53 9.71
N GLU A 456 -25.67 -8.62 10.34
CA GLU A 456 -27.07 -8.79 10.78
C GLU A 456 -27.49 -7.81 11.89
N ARG A 457 -26.52 -7.16 12.54
CA ARG A 457 -26.76 -6.14 13.58
C ARG A 457 -26.77 -4.71 13.04
N LEU A 458 -26.44 -4.50 11.76
CA LEU A 458 -26.52 -3.19 11.13
C LEU A 458 -27.99 -2.85 10.85
N ASN A 459 -28.44 -1.66 11.26
CA ASN A 459 -29.83 -1.24 11.11
C ASN A 459 -30.07 -0.28 9.93
N ARG A 460 -29.08 -0.13 9.06
CA ARG A 460 -29.08 0.72 7.86
C ARG A 460 -28.40 -0.01 6.70
N PRO A 461 -28.75 0.28 5.44
CA PRO A 461 -27.97 -0.16 4.28
C PRO A 461 -26.49 0.18 4.45
N ALA A 462 -25.62 -0.76 4.12
CA ALA A 462 -24.19 -0.65 4.31
C ALA A 462 -23.45 -1.05 3.03
N ILE A 463 -22.54 -0.20 2.57
CA ILE A 463 -21.51 -0.63 1.61
C ILE A 463 -20.50 -1.48 2.38
N ILE A 464 -20.38 -2.76 2.05
CA ILE A 464 -19.47 -3.67 2.73
C ILE A 464 -18.30 -4.04 1.82
N GLU A 465 -17.10 -3.88 2.38
CA GLU A 465 -15.84 -4.40 1.83
C GLU A 465 -15.06 -5.13 2.92
N ALA A 466 -14.03 -5.88 2.54
CA ALA A 466 -13.13 -6.54 3.49
C ALA A 466 -11.74 -6.78 2.88
N SER A 467 -10.72 -6.91 3.72
CA SER A 467 -9.37 -7.33 3.33
C SER A 467 -9.32 -8.82 2.93
N ALA A 468 -10.22 -9.62 3.49
CA ALA A 468 -10.43 -11.01 3.13
C ALA A 468 -11.91 -11.38 3.21
N TRP A 469 -12.31 -12.27 2.32
CA TRP A 469 -13.70 -12.66 2.16
C TRP A 469 -13.82 -14.11 1.74
N GLY A 470 -15.05 -14.62 1.83
CA GLY A 470 -15.36 -15.99 1.47
C GLY A 470 -16.74 -16.11 0.83
N HIS A 471 -17.08 -17.34 0.46
CA HIS A 471 -18.31 -17.69 -0.24
C HIS A 471 -19.56 -17.11 0.43
N TRP A 472 -19.69 -17.26 1.74
CA TRP A 472 -20.89 -16.82 2.49
C TRP A 472 -21.09 -15.31 2.44
N SER A 473 -20.02 -14.53 2.61
CA SER A 473 -20.12 -13.06 2.67
C SER A 473 -20.60 -12.40 1.38
N TRP A 474 -20.59 -13.12 0.25
CA TRP A 474 -21.07 -12.60 -1.04
C TRP A 474 -22.46 -11.99 -0.93
N TYR A 475 -23.36 -12.55 -0.12
CA TYR A 475 -24.73 -12.04 0.07
C TYR A 475 -24.83 -10.56 0.46
N PHE A 476 -23.82 -10.05 1.16
CA PHE A 476 -23.80 -8.68 1.67
C PHE A 476 -22.55 -7.90 1.27
N HIS A 477 -21.63 -8.48 0.50
CA HIS A 477 -20.43 -7.79 0.02
C HIS A 477 -20.77 -6.89 -1.17
N SER A 478 -20.32 -5.64 -1.14
CA SER A 478 -20.67 -4.61 -2.13
C SER A 478 -19.63 -4.48 -3.24
N ARG A 479 -18.34 -4.41 -2.90
CA ARG A 479 -17.25 -4.18 -3.86
C ARG A 479 -16.07 -5.11 -3.62
N VAL A 480 -15.34 -5.47 -4.66
CA VAL A 480 -14.11 -6.27 -4.56
C VAL A 480 -12.98 -5.65 -5.39
N GLY A 481 -11.74 -5.93 -5.00
CA GLY A 481 -10.56 -5.31 -5.61
C GLY A 481 -9.95 -4.18 -4.78
N ALA A 482 -10.09 -4.19 -3.45
CA ALA A 482 -9.41 -3.23 -2.58
C ALA A 482 -7.90 -3.55 -2.43
N TRP A 483 -7.14 -3.61 -3.54
CA TRP A 483 -5.70 -3.90 -3.49
C TRP A 483 -4.94 -2.80 -2.77
N ASP A 484 -3.98 -3.20 -1.94
CA ASP A 484 -3.03 -2.31 -1.29
C ASP A 484 -2.11 -1.61 -2.32
N HIS A 485 -1.77 -0.33 -2.10
CA HIS A 485 -0.87 0.42 -2.98
C HIS A 485 0.53 -0.20 -3.14
N ALA A 486 1.13 0.08 -4.30
CA ALA A 486 2.53 -0.20 -4.58
C ALA A 486 3.47 0.88 -4.00
N LYS A 487 4.76 0.55 -3.91
CA LYS A 487 5.90 1.44 -3.63
C LYS A 487 6.88 1.52 -4.81
N TRP A 488 6.88 0.52 -5.69
CA TRP A 488 7.58 0.49 -6.98
C TRP A 488 6.60 0.06 -8.07
N GLY A 489 6.85 0.45 -9.33
CA GLY A 489 6.10 -0.06 -10.48
C GLY A 489 4.62 0.30 -10.44
N PHE A 490 4.32 1.58 -10.18
CA PHE A 490 2.96 2.12 -10.05
C PHE A 490 2.06 1.77 -11.25
N ARG A 491 2.60 1.86 -12.48
CA ARG A 491 1.88 1.50 -13.71
C ARG A 491 1.64 0.00 -13.82
N THR A 492 2.70 -0.81 -13.67
CA THR A 492 2.59 -2.28 -13.68
C THR A 492 1.59 -2.79 -12.63
N ALA A 493 1.62 -2.25 -11.42
CA ALA A 493 0.66 -2.58 -10.37
C ALA A 493 -0.79 -2.33 -10.82
N GLN A 494 -1.01 -1.17 -11.44
CA GLN A 494 -2.33 -0.77 -11.92
C GLN A 494 -2.82 -1.63 -13.09
N ASP A 495 -1.95 -1.98 -14.04
CA ASP A 495 -2.32 -2.82 -15.18
C ASP A 495 -2.68 -4.24 -14.76
N LEU A 496 -1.92 -4.81 -13.81
CA LEU A 496 -2.23 -6.11 -13.20
C LEU A 496 -3.58 -6.05 -12.46
N HIS A 497 -3.90 -4.93 -11.84
CA HIS A 497 -5.17 -4.76 -11.15
C HIS A 497 -6.35 -4.64 -12.14
N VAL A 498 -6.19 -3.84 -13.19
CA VAL A 498 -7.16 -3.71 -14.29
C VAL A 498 -7.45 -5.08 -14.93
N ALA A 499 -6.41 -5.90 -15.14
CA ALA A 499 -6.57 -7.25 -15.68
C ALA A 499 -7.45 -8.18 -14.80
N SER A 500 -7.65 -7.83 -13.52
CA SER A 500 -8.51 -8.57 -12.59
C SER A 500 -9.99 -8.14 -12.62
N LEU A 501 -10.34 -7.03 -13.29
CA LEU A 501 -11.72 -6.53 -13.35
C LEU A 501 -12.73 -7.55 -13.91
N PRO A 502 -12.42 -8.33 -14.98
CA PRO A 502 -13.35 -9.36 -15.46
C PRO A 502 -13.62 -10.44 -14.42
N TYR A 503 -12.63 -10.81 -13.58
CA TYR A 503 -12.85 -11.75 -12.49
C TYR A 503 -13.86 -11.19 -11.47
N TYR A 504 -13.77 -9.90 -11.13
CA TYR A 504 -14.71 -9.26 -10.19
C TYR A 504 -16.14 -9.19 -10.75
N ARG A 505 -16.29 -8.67 -11.97
CA ARG A 505 -17.62 -8.40 -12.56
C ARG A 505 -18.29 -9.65 -13.13
N GLU A 506 -17.55 -10.47 -13.87
CA GLU A 506 -18.12 -11.61 -14.60
C GLU A 506 -18.06 -12.92 -13.82
N ALA A 507 -17.06 -13.09 -12.94
CA ALA A 507 -16.97 -14.30 -12.11
C ALA A 507 -17.60 -14.09 -10.72
N ALA A 508 -17.14 -13.09 -9.96
CA ALA A 508 -17.64 -12.82 -8.61
C ALA A 508 -19.01 -12.12 -8.60
N LEU A 509 -19.48 -11.60 -9.74
CA LEU A 509 -20.78 -10.95 -9.89
C LEU A 509 -20.99 -9.78 -8.91
N LEU A 510 -19.91 -9.07 -8.57
CA LEU A 510 -19.91 -7.90 -7.69
C LEU A 510 -19.38 -6.68 -8.43
N GLU A 511 -19.56 -5.49 -7.83
CA GLU A 511 -18.92 -4.30 -8.35
C GLU A 511 -17.41 -4.35 -8.10
N ALA A 512 -16.64 -3.88 -9.07
CA ALA A 512 -15.19 -3.82 -8.96
C ALA A 512 -14.75 -2.46 -8.41
N GLN A 513 -13.56 -2.42 -7.82
CA GLN A 513 -12.84 -1.17 -7.56
C GLN A 513 -11.37 -1.35 -7.92
N LEU A 514 -10.63 -0.25 -8.03
CA LEU A 514 -9.20 -0.28 -8.38
C LEU A 514 -8.25 0.02 -7.20
N GLY A 515 -8.71 -0.19 -5.97
CA GLY A 515 -7.84 -0.39 -4.81
C GLY A 515 -7.52 0.85 -3.97
N TRP A 516 -6.78 0.61 -2.88
CA TRP A 516 -6.26 1.56 -1.90
C TRP A 516 -4.97 2.21 -2.38
N TRP A 517 -5.07 3.05 -3.41
CA TRP A 517 -3.95 3.86 -3.88
C TRP A 517 -3.46 4.81 -2.78
N ALA A 518 -2.17 5.14 -2.76
CA ALA A 518 -1.60 6.05 -1.76
C ALA A 518 -0.79 7.15 -2.42
N VAL A 519 -1.03 8.39 -2.00
CA VAL A 519 -0.15 9.52 -2.30
C VAL A 519 1.18 9.30 -1.58
N ASN A 520 2.18 8.76 -2.29
CA ASN A 520 3.42 8.32 -1.66
C ASN A 520 4.48 9.42 -1.63
N GLY A 521 4.96 9.75 -0.43
CA GLY A 521 6.24 10.43 -0.23
C GLY A 521 7.44 9.48 -0.31
N PRO A 522 8.68 10.01 -0.27
CA PRO A 522 9.88 9.21 -0.32
C PRO A 522 10.03 8.38 0.96
N GLY A 523 10.56 7.17 0.81
CA GLY A 523 10.99 6.31 1.91
C GLY A 523 12.49 6.05 1.85
N TYR A 524 13.03 5.37 2.85
CA TYR A 524 14.45 4.98 2.82
C TYR A 524 14.78 4.02 1.67
N ALA A 525 13.79 3.27 1.18
CA ALA A 525 13.94 2.26 0.13
C ALA A 525 13.15 2.59 -1.15
N TRP A 526 12.53 3.76 -1.29
CA TRP A 526 11.77 4.10 -2.51
C TRP A 526 11.68 5.61 -2.70
N ARG A 527 11.52 6.08 -3.95
CA ARG A 527 11.27 7.50 -4.24
C ARG A 527 9.82 7.90 -3.99
N ALA A 528 9.54 9.20 -3.95
CA ALA A 528 8.17 9.69 -3.99
C ALA A 528 7.48 9.30 -5.30
N GLU A 529 6.15 9.15 -5.25
CA GLU A 529 5.30 9.02 -6.42
C GLU A 529 5.29 10.32 -7.24
N MET A 530 5.35 10.18 -8.55
CA MET A 530 5.35 11.29 -9.52
C MET A 530 3.94 11.57 -10.07
N PRO A 531 3.65 12.81 -10.53
CA PRO A 531 2.30 13.19 -10.96
C PRO A 531 1.73 12.31 -12.07
N GLU A 532 2.57 11.89 -13.03
CA GLU A 532 2.13 11.04 -14.13
C GLU A 532 1.71 9.63 -13.70
N GLU A 533 2.20 9.15 -12.55
CA GLU A 533 1.82 7.85 -12.01
C GLU A 533 0.43 7.92 -11.37
N MET A 534 0.14 9.01 -10.66
CA MET A 534 -1.20 9.34 -10.18
C MET A 534 -2.17 9.55 -11.36
N GLU A 535 -1.75 10.25 -12.40
CA GLU A 535 -2.58 10.52 -13.57
C GLU A 535 -2.90 9.23 -14.34
N TYR A 536 -1.92 8.35 -14.47
CA TYR A 536 -2.11 7.02 -15.04
C TYR A 536 -3.19 6.23 -14.29
N PHE A 537 -3.10 6.20 -12.95
CA PHE A 537 -4.12 5.58 -12.10
C PHE A 537 -5.51 6.16 -12.34
N CYS A 538 -5.64 7.50 -12.34
CA CYS A 538 -6.90 8.19 -12.58
C CYS A 538 -7.49 7.89 -13.97
N ALA A 539 -6.65 7.82 -15.00
CA ALA A 539 -7.07 7.49 -16.36
C ALA A 539 -7.62 6.05 -16.45
N LYS A 540 -7.01 5.07 -15.77
CA LYS A 540 -7.52 3.69 -15.74
C LYS A 540 -8.83 3.58 -14.94
N VAL A 541 -8.95 4.33 -13.84
CA VAL A 541 -10.21 4.44 -13.08
C VAL A 541 -11.34 4.97 -13.95
N LEU A 542 -11.10 6.07 -14.68
CA LEU A 542 -12.05 6.65 -15.62
C LEU A 542 -12.43 5.66 -16.73
N ALA A 543 -11.44 5.02 -17.37
CA ALA A 543 -11.64 4.12 -18.51
C ALA A 543 -12.54 2.92 -18.19
N HIS A 544 -12.45 2.40 -16.97
CA HIS A 544 -13.14 1.17 -16.57
C HIS A 544 -14.42 1.39 -15.76
N ASP A 545 -14.82 2.65 -15.55
CA ASP A 545 -15.90 3.05 -14.65
C ASP A 545 -15.85 2.27 -13.32
N ALA A 546 -14.71 2.31 -12.64
CA ALA A 546 -14.48 1.60 -11.39
C ALA A 546 -14.13 2.61 -10.29
N PRO A 547 -14.81 2.61 -9.13
CA PRO A 547 -14.42 3.47 -8.01
C PRO A 547 -12.98 3.20 -7.56
N MET A 548 -12.40 4.19 -6.91
CA MET A 548 -11.09 4.13 -6.27
C MET A 548 -11.15 4.45 -4.79
N SER A 549 -10.06 4.11 -4.11
CA SER A 549 -9.88 4.37 -2.69
C SER A 549 -8.52 5.01 -2.49
N LEU A 550 -8.46 6.21 -1.92
CA LEU A 550 -7.20 6.94 -1.78
C LEU A 550 -6.77 7.07 -0.32
N GLN A 551 -5.51 6.82 -0.03
CA GLN A 551 -4.85 7.02 1.27
C GLN A 551 -3.54 7.79 1.13
N GLY A 552 -2.73 7.84 2.19
CA GLY A 552 -1.40 8.49 2.15
C GLY A 552 -1.40 10.01 2.38
N ILE A 553 -2.57 10.62 2.66
CA ILE A 553 -2.70 12.06 2.94
C ILE A 553 -1.90 12.50 4.18
N GLY A 554 -1.70 11.59 5.14
CA GLY A 554 -0.91 11.86 6.34
C GLY A 554 -1.60 12.82 7.31
N VAL A 555 -0.85 13.76 7.86
CA VAL A 555 -1.35 14.83 8.73
C VAL A 555 -1.72 16.02 7.85
N ILE A 556 -2.93 16.56 8.03
CA ILE A 556 -3.38 17.75 7.29
C ILE A 556 -2.37 18.88 7.47
N GLY A 557 -1.96 19.49 6.36
CA GLY A 557 -0.93 20.55 6.33
C GLY A 557 0.52 20.07 6.39
N LYS A 558 0.77 18.77 6.60
CA LYS A 558 2.11 18.15 6.59
C LYS A 558 2.10 16.84 5.80
N PRO A 559 1.75 16.85 4.51
CA PRO A 559 1.71 15.64 3.71
C PRO A 559 3.13 15.07 3.51
N THR A 560 3.22 13.74 3.36
CA THR A 560 4.50 13.06 3.09
C THR A 560 5.03 13.37 1.68
N ASN A 561 4.12 13.62 0.73
CA ASN A 561 4.39 14.17 -0.60
C ASN A 561 3.80 15.58 -0.68
N ALA A 562 4.64 16.59 -0.92
CA ALA A 562 4.21 17.99 -0.92
C ALA A 562 3.27 18.35 -2.10
N ARG A 563 3.21 17.52 -3.16
CA ARG A 563 2.27 17.68 -4.29
C ARG A 563 0.88 17.07 -4.04
N MET A 564 0.58 16.63 -2.81
CA MET A 564 -0.70 16.00 -2.47
C MET A 564 -1.94 16.79 -2.94
N ARG A 565 -1.95 18.14 -2.83
CA ARG A 565 -3.11 18.95 -3.26
C ARG A 565 -3.30 18.96 -4.76
N GLU A 566 -2.19 18.90 -5.51
CA GLU A 566 -2.20 18.71 -6.96
C GLU A 566 -2.80 17.35 -7.31
N TYR A 567 -2.37 16.27 -6.64
CA TYR A 567 -2.90 14.92 -6.90
C TYR A 567 -4.39 14.84 -6.62
N LEU A 568 -4.87 15.38 -5.49
CA LEU A 568 -6.30 15.41 -5.20
C LEU A 568 -7.10 16.21 -6.25
N THR A 569 -6.56 17.32 -6.74
CA THR A 569 -7.26 18.12 -7.76
C THR A 569 -7.39 17.33 -9.07
N MET A 570 -6.31 16.65 -9.47
CA MET A 570 -6.29 15.76 -10.62
C MET A 570 -7.29 14.60 -10.45
N THR A 571 -7.27 13.90 -9.31
CA THR A 571 -8.24 12.85 -8.99
C THR A 571 -9.68 13.37 -9.11
N GLY A 572 -9.95 14.58 -8.61
CA GLY A 572 -11.27 15.19 -8.68
C GLY A 572 -11.76 15.46 -10.10
N TRP A 573 -10.88 15.85 -11.03
CA TRP A 573 -11.26 16.01 -12.43
C TRP A 573 -11.67 14.68 -13.05
N TYR A 574 -10.81 13.67 -12.94
CA TYR A 574 -11.07 12.36 -13.53
C TYR A 574 -12.31 11.70 -12.92
N GLU A 575 -12.47 11.75 -11.60
CA GLU A 575 -13.60 11.15 -10.89
C GLU A 575 -14.91 11.84 -11.24
N SER A 576 -14.93 13.18 -11.27
CA SER A 576 -16.14 13.92 -11.65
C SER A 576 -16.55 13.65 -13.10
N LEU A 577 -15.58 13.53 -14.01
CA LEU A 577 -15.83 13.18 -15.42
C LEU A 577 -16.32 11.73 -15.58
N ARG A 578 -15.81 10.80 -14.76
CA ARG A 578 -16.25 9.40 -14.71
C ARG A 578 -17.70 9.29 -14.24
N LEU A 579 -18.02 9.89 -13.11
CA LEU A 579 -19.37 9.89 -12.55
C LEU A 579 -20.37 10.61 -13.48
N ALA A 580 -19.93 11.68 -14.16
CA ALA A 580 -20.73 12.39 -15.16
C ALA A 580 -20.94 11.60 -16.46
N GLY A 581 -20.12 10.59 -16.75
CA GLY A 581 -20.13 9.88 -18.03
C GLY A 581 -19.77 10.78 -19.22
N TYR A 582 -18.76 11.65 -19.06
CA TYR A 582 -18.44 12.73 -20.02
C TYR A 582 -17.88 12.22 -21.37
N PHE A 583 -16.85 11.38 -21.34
CA PHE A 583 -16.16 10.89 -22.54
C PHE A 583 -16.92 9.74 -23.22
N ASP A 584 -16.83 9.68 -24.55
CA ASP A 584 -17.42 8.57 -25.32
C ASP A 584 -16.59 7.29 -25.24
N ASP A 585 -17.19 6.18 -25.68
CA ASP A 585 -16.57 4.85 -25.59
C ASP A 585 -15.27 4.75 -26.40
N GLY A 586 -15.11 5.53 -27.48
CA GLY A 586 -13.87 5.56 -28.28
C GLY A 586 -12.69 6.17 -27.52
N VAL A 587 -12.94 7.19 -26.69
CA VAL A 587 -11.93 7.73 -25.77
C VAL A 587 -11.66 6.76 -24.62
N LEU A 588 -12.69 6.16 -24.03
CA LEU A 588 -12.51 5.20 -22.92
C LEU A 588 -11.71 3.97 -23.35
N GLU A 589 -11.97 3.43 -24.55
CA GLU A 589 -11.19 2.33 -25.14
C GLU A 589 -9.70 2.67 -25.31
N ARG A 590 -9.39 3.92 -25.70
CA ARG A 590 -8.02 4.43 -25.78
C ARG A 590 -7.36 4.50 -24.40
N LEU A 591 -8.07 4.99 -23.40
CA LEU A 591 -7.53 5.12 -22.03
C LEU A 591 -7.34 3.76 -21.35
N ALA A 592 -8.13 2.75 -21.71
CA ALA A 592 -8.04 1.40 -21.18
C ALA A 592 -6.77 0.63 -21.62
N VAL A 593 -6.05 1.09 -22.65
CA VAL A 593 -4.85 0.41 -23.17
C VAL A 593 -3.74 0.43 -22.11
N PRO A 594 -3.23 -0.73 -21.65
CA PRO A 594 -2.09 -0.78 -20.73
C PRO A 594 -0.85 -0.08 -21.29
N GLY A 595 -0.10 0.62 -20.43
CA GLY A 595 1.10 1.39 -20.78
C GLY A 595 0.85 2.76 -21.44
N ASP A 596 -0.34 3.06 -21.95
CA ASP A 596 -0.64 4.37 -22.54
C ASP A 596 -0.93 5.41 -21.44
N ASP A 597 -0.08 6.45 -21.34
CA ASP A 597 -0.26 7.62 -20.47
C ASP A 597 -1.07 8.74 -21.17
N TYR A 598 -1.80 9.50 -20.36
CA TYR A 598 -2.60 10.64 -20.83
C TYR A 598 -2.47 11.82 -19.86
N HIS A 599 -2.56 13.03 -20.41
CA HIS A 599 -2.68 14.26 -19.64
C HIS A 599 -4.06 14.89 -19.87
N LEU A 600 -4.84 15.11 -18.83
CA LEU A 600 -6.15 15.74 -18.89
C LEU A 600 -6.03 17.25 -18.74
N GLN A 601 -6.63 17.99 -19.65
CA GLN A 601 -6.73 19.45 -19.55
C GLN A 601 -8.07 19.96 -20.07
N GLN A 602 -8.36 21.23 -19.80
CA GLN A 602 -9.41 21.97 -20.50
C GLN A 602 -8.82 22.73 -21.68
N ALA A 603 -9.39 22.53 -22.86
CA ALA A 603 -9.09 23.33 -24.04
C ALA A 603 -9.61 24.77 -23.87
N ALA A 604 -9.09 25.72 -24.65
CA ALA A 604 -9.50 27.13 -24.58
C ALA A 604 -11.01 27.39 -24.86
N ASP A 605 -11.71 26.43 -25.48
CA ASP A 605 -13.17 26.45 -25.68
C ASP A 605 -13.96 25.93 -24.47
N GLY A 606 -13.26 25.44 -23.44
CA GLY A 606 -13.82 24.95 -22.18
C GLY A 606 -14.25 23.48 -22.20
N GLN A 607 -13.99 22.74 -23.28
CA GLN A 607 -14.16 21.29 -23.31
C GLN A 607 -12.96 20.59 -22.68
N TRP A 608 -13.20 19.42 -22.08
CA TRP A 608 -12.13 18.57 -21.57
C TRP A 608 -11.52 17.75 -22.71
N GLU A 609 -10.19 17.64 -22.71
CA GLU A 609 -9.44 16.84 -23.68
C GLU A 609 -8.31 16.07 -23.01
N LEU A 610 -7.96 14.93 -23.58
CA LEU A 610 -6.88 14.06 -23.11
C LEU A 610 -5.75 14.04 -24.14
N LEU A 611 -4.55 14.45 -23.74
CA LEU A 611 -3.36 14.39 -24.60
C LEU A 611 -2.61 13.10 -24.33
N PRO A 612 -2.42 12.21 -25.32
CA PRO A 612 -1.49 11.09 -25.17
C PRO A 612 -0.11 11.62 -24.79
N ARG A 613 0.52 11.04 -23.77
CA ARG A 613 1.88 11.39 -23.34
C ARG A 613 2.79 10.16 -23.31
N ARG A 614 4.09 10.41 -23.39
CA ARG A 614 5.12 9.40 -23.19
C ARG A 614 6.22 9.97 -22.30
N TYR A 615 6.58 9.20 -21.27
CA TYR A 615 7.65 9.49 -20.33
C TYR A 615 8.80 8.50 -20.59
N ASP A 616 9.81 8.92 -21.34
CA ASP A 616 10.94 8.08 -21.74
C ASP A 616 12.10 8.32 -20.75
N ALA A 617 12.15 7.51 -19.68
CA ALA A 617 13.16 7.60 -18.63
C ALA A 617 14.41 6.80 -18.99
N HIS A 618 15.59 7.37 -18.73
CA HIS A 618 16.88 6.75 -18.96
C HIS A 618 17.83 7.04 -17.78
N VAL A 619 18.39 5.98 -17.19
CA VAL A 619 19.34 6.08 -16.07
C VAL A 619 20.77 6.05 -16.60
N VAL A 620 21.58 7.02 -16.17
CA VAL A 620 23.03 7.05 -16.36
C VAL A 620 23.69 6.49 -15.10
N SER A 621 24.20 5.26 -15.20
CA SER A 621 24.77 4.48 -14.10
C SER A 621 26.22 4.84 -13.75
N GLY A 622 26.88 5.66 -14.57
CA GLY A 622 28.24 6.19 -14.39
C GLY A 622 28.88 6.54 -15.75
N LEU A 623 29.86 7.46 -15.83
CA LEU A 623 30.47 7.78 -17.14
C LEU A 623 31.49 6.72 -17.58
N GLY A 624 31.41 6.35 -18.87
CA GLY A 624 32.37 5.48 -19.55
C GLY A 624 31.90 4.05 -19.80
N ASP A 625 30.73 3.68 -19.26
CA ASP A 625 30.02 2.43 -19.60
C ASP A 625 29.16 2.57 -20.88
N GLY A 626 28.96 3.80 -21.36
CA GLY A 626 28.18 4.16 -22.54
C GLY A 626 26.75 4.59 -22.24
N SER A 627 26.30 4.51 -20.99
CA SER A 627 24.94 4.90 -20.56
C SER A 627 24.69 6.40 -20.71
N GLU A 628 25.74 7.24 -20.78
CA GLU A 628 25.59 8.68 -20.95
C GLU A 628 25.13 9.11 -22.36
N ARG A 629 25.00 8.14 -23.29
CA ARG A 629 24.50 8.35 -24.66
C ARG A 629 23.48 7.28 -25.02
N TRP A 630 22.29 7.70 -25.46
CA TRP A 630 21.23 6.78 -25.88
C TRP A 630 20.43 7.31 -27.07
N GLU A 631 19.55 6.46 -27.62
CA GLU A 631 18.57 6.83 -28.64
C GLU A 631 17.19 6.95 -27.99
N ALA A 632 16.58 8.14 -28.05
CA ALA A 632 15.20 8.37 -27.67
C ALA A 632 14.29 8.41 -28.90
N ARG A 633 13.04 7.94 -28.79
CA ARG A 633 12.09 7.91 -29.92
C ARG A 633 10.84 8.74 -29.66
N ASN A 634 10.70 9.85 -30.39
CA ASN A 634 9.48 10.64 -30.43
C ASN A 634 8.48 10.03 -31.44
N ALA A 635 7.34 9.56 -30.95
CA ALA A 635 6.29 8.95 -31.78
C ALA A 635 5.46 9.98 -32.58
N TRP A 636 5.66 11.27 -32.32
CA TRP A 636 4.82 12.35 -32.83
C TRP A 636 5.62 13.35 -33.67
N ALA A 637 4.97 14.45 -34.04
CA ALA A 637 5.60 15.55 -34.76
C ALA A 637 6.74 16.19 -33.93
N ASN A 638 7.58 16.96 -34.63
CA ASN A 638 8.66 17.71 -34.00
C ASN A 638 8.11 18.62 -32.91
N GLN A 639 8.67 18.52 -31.70
CA GLN A 639 8.22 19.28 -30.54
C GLN A 639 9.39 19.56 -29.60
N PRO A 640 9.39 20.68 -28.84
CA PRO A 640 10.32 20.87 -27.74
C PRO A 640 10.17 19.74 -26.72
N ALA A 641 11.27 19.26 -26.16
CA ALA A 641 11.24 18.26 -25.11
C ALA A 641 10.75 18.88 -23.79
N GLY A 642 9.71 18.31 -23.18
CA GLY A 642 9.56 18.42 -21.73
C GLY A 642 10.61 17.54 -21.06
N LEU A 643 11.15 17.96 -19.91
CA LEU A 643 12.26 17.26 -19.26
C LEU A 643 11.97 17.06 -17.76
N ARG A 644 12.37 15.91 -17.22
CA ARG A 644 12.65 15.76 -15.79
C ARG A 644 14.05 15.20 -15.60
N ILE A 645 14.83 15.85 -14.74
CA ILE A 645 16.22 15.48 -14.43
C ILE A 645 16.31 15.19 -12.95
N THR A 646 16.58 13.94 -12.59
CA THR A 646 16.62 13.48 -11.19
C THR A 646 18.05 13.10 -10.83
N ALA A 647 18.60 13.69 -9.77
CA ALA A 647 19.87 13.26 -9.22
C ALA A 647 19.68 11.95 -8.45
N LEU A 648 20.49 10.92 -8.74
CA LEU A 648 20.41 9.62 -8.09
C LEU A 648 21.45 9.50 -6.97
N TYR A 649 21.29 8.50 -6.09
CA TYR A 649 22.22 8.24 -4.99
C TYR A 649 23.43 7.46 -5.50
N ASP A 650 24.61 7.69 -4.95
CA ASP A 650 25.80 6.91 -5.29
C ASP A 650 25.95 5.67 -4.40
N VAL A 651 26.88 4.79 -4.78
CA VAL A 651 27.23 3.59 -4.01
C VAL A 651 28.69 3.67 -3.57
N ALA A 652 28.97 3.26 -2.34
CA ALA A 652 30.35 3.18 -1.88
C ALA A 652 31.20 2.23 -2.77
N PRO A 653 32.53 2.45 -2.85
CA PRO A 653 33.39 1.60 -3.67
C PRO A 653 33.25 0.11 -3.35
N TYR A 654 33.37 -0.73 -4.37
CA TYR A 654 33.21 -2.20 -4.26
C TYR A 654 34.08 -2.85 -3.16
N GLU A 655 35.27 -2.30 -2.90
CA GLU A 655 36.22 -2.75 -1.87
C GLU A 655 36.06 -2.03 -0.51
N SER A 656 34.93 -1.37 -0.27
CA SER A 656 34.67 -0.68 0.99
C SER A 656 34.83 -1.62 2.18
N GLU A 657 35.47 -1.15 3.25
CA GLU A 657 35.58 -1.90 4.51
C GLU A 657 34.21 -2.15 5.16
N GLN A 658 33.18 -1.40 4.75
CA GLN A 658 31.79 -1.58 5.20
C GLN A 658 31.01 -2.59 4.34
N ALA A 659 31.61 -3.12 3.28
CA ALA A 659 30.96 -4.09 2.40
C ALA A 659 30.65 -5.39 3.15
N VAL A 660 29.43 -5.91 2.97
CA VAL A 660 29.02 -7.22 3.48
C VAL A 660 29.03 -8.21 2.33
N VAL A 661 29.86 -9.24 2.39
CA VAL A 661 29.86 -10.32 1.38
C VAL A 661 28.61 -11.16 1.55
N VAL A 662 27.71 -11.13 0.56
CA VAL A 662 26.47 -11.90 0.55
C VAL A 662 26.70 -13.31 0.01
N ALA A 663 27.51 -13.44 -1.04
CA ALA A 663 27.95 -14.71 -1.60
C ALA A 663 29.23 -14.57 -2.42
N SER A 664 30.04 -15.62 -2.47
CA SER A 664 31.20 -15.75 -3.36
C SER A 664 31.32 -17.18 -3.88
N ALA A 665 32.26 -17.41 -4.81
CA ALA A 665 32.53 -18.75 -5.32
C ALA A 665 33.13 -19.71 -4.27
N ASP A 666 33.67 -19.19 -3.17
CA ASP A 666 34.18 -20.01 -2.06
C ASP A 666 33.06 -20.77 -1.33
N ASP A 667 31.82 -20.26 -1.43
CA ASP A 667 30.62 -20.81 -0.79
C ASP A 667 29.75 -21.65 -1.74
N LEU A 668 30.30 -22.21 -2.83
CA LEU A 668 29.50 -22.94 -3.83
C LEU A 668 28.58 -24.01 -3.21
N SER A 669 29.04 -24.72 -2.17
CA SER A 669 28.24 -25.75 -1.50
C SER A 669 27.04 -25.21 -0.70
N ALA A 670 26.99 -23.92 -0.43
CA ALA A 670 25.85 -23.28 0.24
C ALA A 670 24.66 -23.10 -0.70
N PHE A 671 24.86 -23.16 -2.02
CA PHE A 671 23.78 -23.13 -3.01
C PHE A 671 23.16 -24.52 -3.15
N ASP A 672 22.32 -24.88 -2.17
CA ASP A 672 21.66 -26.18 -2.08
C ASP A 672 20.23 -26.19 -2.65
N GLN A 673 19.72 -25.03 -3.08
CA GLN A 673 18.42 -24.91 -3.70
C GLN A 673 18.53 -24.82 -5.22
N THR A 674 17.71 -25.56 -5.95
CA THR A 674 17.63 -25.47 -7.42
C THR A 674 16.20 -25.67 -7.90
N ALA A 675 15.77 -24.85 -8.85
CA ALA A 675 14.48 -24.97 -9.53
C ALA A 675 14.59 -24.45 -10.97
N ALA A 676 13.73 -24.91 -11.88
CA ALA A 676 13.69 -24.42 -13.25
C ALA A 676 12.30 -24.63 -13.88
N ALA A 677 12.02 -23.88 -14.94
CA ALA A 677 10.88 -24.12 -15.81
C ALA A 677 10.99 -25.51 -16.48
N THR A 678 9.84 -26.08 -16.85
CA THR A 678 9.83 -27.34 -17.61
C THR A 678 10.60 -27.16 -18.93
N GLY A 679 11.56 -28.05 -19.18
CA GLY A 679 12.43 -28.01 -20.37
C GLY A 679 13.72 -27.20 -20.21
N VAL A 680 13.97 -26.63 -19.02
CA VAL A 680 15.20 -25.87 -18.70
C VAL A 680 16.05 -26.63 -17.68
N THR A 681 17.37 -26.67 -17.90
CA THR A 681 18.33 -27.33 -17.00
C THR A 681 19.36 -26.32 -16.48
N PRO A 682 19.37 -26.02 -15.16
CA PRO A 682 20.34 -25.12 -14.54
C PRO A 682 21.66 -25.84 -14.19
N ALA A 683 22.76 -25.08 -14.14
CA ALA A 683 24.02 -25.48 -13.53
C ALA A 683 24.70 -24.28 -12.84
N LEU A 684 25.38 -24.54 -11.72
CA LEU A 684 26.19 -23.57 -11.00
C LEU A 684 27.54 -24.20 -10.65
N GLU A 685 28.63 -23.55 -11.04
CA GLU A 685 29.99 -23.99 -10.75
C GLU A 685 30.93 -22.82 -10.47
N VAL A 686 32.19 -23.10 -10.10
CA VAL A 686 33.22 -22.06 -10.04
C VAL A 686 33.66 -21.72 -11.47
N SER A 687 33.55 -20.45 -11.84
CA SER A 687 33.92 -19.98 -13.17
C SER A 687 35.42 -20.14 -13.43
N ALA A 688 35.77 -20.47 -14.68
CA ALA A 688 37.14 -20.38 -15.17
C ALA A 688 37.60 -18.92 -15.34
N LEU A 689 36.65 -17.98 -15.46
CA LEU A 689 36.90 -16.56 -15.52
C LEU A 689 37.09 -16.01 -14.10
N ARG A 690 37.92 -14.98 -13.99
CA ARG A 690 38.13 -14.22 -12.76
C ARG A 690 37.71 -12.79 -13.01
N THR A 691 37.26 -12.10 -11.95
CA THR A 691 36.88 -10.69 -12.05
C THR A 691 38.07 -9.83 -12.48
N PRO A 692 37.88 -8.58 -12.93
CA PRO A 692 39.00 -7.67 -13.22
C PRO A 692 39.94 -7.42 -12.03
N ALA A 693 39.47 -7.62 -10.81
CA ALA A 693 40.26 -7.58 -9.57
C ALA A 693 40.93 -8.93 -9.23
N ASP A 694 40.89 -9.90 -10.13
CA ASP A 694 41.41 -11.26 -9.98
C ASP A 694 40.74 -12.09 -8.87
N GLU A 695 39.44 -11.87 -8.61
CA GLU A 695 38.68 -12.66 -7.63
C GLU A 695 37.97 -13.87 -8.28
N PRO A 696 37.76 -14.97 -7.54
CA PRO A 696 36.96 -16.10 -8.01
C PRO A 696 35.50 -15.69 -8.29
N ALA A 697 34.94 -16.20 -9.39
CA ALA A 697 33.55 -15.96 -9.79
C ALA A 697 32.73 -17.26 -9.82
N LEU A 698 31.42 -17.16 -9.65
CA LEU A 698 30.44 -18.20 -9.92
C LEU A 698 30.12 -18.21 -11.41
N ALA A 699 29.94 -19.38 -12.04
CA ALA A 699 29.36 -19.51 -13.37
C ALA A 699 27.96 -20.11 -13.23
N LEU A 700 26.93 -19.31 -13.51
CA LEU A 700 25.55 -19.76 -13.58
C LEU A 700 25.19 -19.95 -15.05
N SER A 701 24.76 -21.16 -15.42
CA SER A 701 24.31 -21.46 -16.78
C SER A 701 22.95 -22.16 -16.77
N ALA A 702 22.23 -22.00 -17.88
CA ALA A 702 20.97 -22.67 -18.12
C ALA A 702 20.87 -23.06 -19.59
N SER A 703 20.40 -24.29 -19.86
CA SER A 703 20.08 -24.75 -21.21
C SER A 703 18.59 -25.01 -21.34
N SER A 704 18.01 -24.61 -22.48
CA SER A 704 16.59 -24.74 -22.77
C SER A 704 16.37 -25.67 -23.96
N THR A 705 15.40 -26.56 -23.83
CA THR A 705 14.86 -27.40 -24.92
C THR A 705 13.48 -26.93 -25.37
N ARG A 706 13.10 -25.71 -24.95
CA ARG A 706 11.85 -25.06 -25.31
C ARG A 706 12.03 -24.33 -26.63
N ASP A 707 10.94 -24.23 -27.39
CA ASP A 707 10.84 -23.47 -28.64
C ASP A 707 10.62 -21.97 -28.43
N ASP A 708 10.37 -21.54 -27.18
CA ASP A 708 10.22 -20.16 -26.75
C ASP A 708 11.09 -19.86 -25.52
N ALA A 709 11.75 -18.70 -25.57
CA ALA A 709 12.54 -18.18 -24.47
C ALA A 709 11.64 -17.64 -23.35
N HIS A 710 10.47 -17.09 -23.64
CA HIS A 710 9.65 -16.44 -22.63
C HIS A 710 9.25 -17.41 -21.50
N GLY A 711 9.67 -17.09 -20.28
CA GLY A 711 9.45 -17.93 -19.10
C GLY A 711 10.32 -19.20 -19.05
N ALA A 712 11.34 -19.30 -19.91
CA ALA A 712 12.40 -20.29 -19.78
C ALA A 712 13.39 -19.82 -18.69
N TRP A 713 13.07 -20.13 -17.44
CA TRP A 713 13.89 -19.72 -16.29
C TRP A 713 14.56 -20.89 -15.57
N ALA A 714 15.67 -20.56 -14.92
CA ALA A 714 16.46 -21.39 -14.03
C ALA A 714 16.77 -20.59 -12.76
N ARG A 715 16.80 -21.26 -11.60
CA ARG A 715 17.11 -20.67 -10.30
C ARG A 715 18.06 -21.56 -9.52
N VAL A 716 19.07 -20.95 -8.92
CA VAL A 716 19.88 -21.53 -7.84
C VAL A 716 19.85 -20.60 -6.63
N GLY A 717 19.90 -21.14 -5.42
CA GLY A 717 19.79 -20.30 -4.22
C GLY A 717 20.42 -20.92 -2.98
N ARG A 718 20.63 -20.07 -1.98
CA ARG A 718 21.14 -20.42 -0.64
C ARG A 718 20.27 -19.80 0.45
N SER A 719 20.14 -20.50 1.57
CA SER A 719 19.54 -19.97 2.80
C SER A 719 20.61 -19.45 3.77
N PHE A 720 20.22 -18.51 4.63
CA PHE A 720 21.05 -18.00 5.72
C PHE A 720 20.46 -18.42 7.06
N GLU A 721 21.21 -19.21 7.84
CA GLU A 721 20.85 -19.58 9.21
C GLU A 721 22.09 -19.42 10.14
N PRO A 722 22.08 -18.46 11.09
CA PRO A 722 21.04 -17.45 11.31
C PRO A 722 20.89 -16.51 10.10
N HIS A 723 19.77 -15.77 10.04
CA HIS A 723 19.52 -14.79 8.98
C HIS A 723 20.69 -13.80 8.84
N LEU A 724 20.99 -13.41 7.61
CA LEU A 724 22.04 -12.43 7.29
C LEU A 724 21.55 -11.02 7.60
N SER A 725 22.38 -10.24 8.31
CA SER A 725 22.22 -8.78 8.39
C SER A 725 23.14 -8.10 7.38
N LEU A 726 22.57 -7.17 6.61
CA LEU A 726 23.31 -6.29 5.71
C LEU A 726 23.81 -5.00 6.41
N GLY A 727 23.46 -4.82 7.69
CA GLY A 727 23.74 -3.60 8.44
C GLY A 727 23.24 -2.35 7.72
N ALA A 728 24.15 -1.39 7.50
CA ALA A 728 23.83 -0.14 6.81
C ALA A 728 23.73 -0.26 5.28
N CYS A 729 24.06 -1.39 4.68
CA CYS A 729 24.12 -1.57 3.23
C CYS A 729 22.73 -1.63 2.59
N ASP A 730 22.52 -0.94 1.49
CA ASP A 730 21.25 -0.86 0.75
C ASP A 730 21.43 -0.83 -0.79
N ALA A 731 22.62 -1.19 -1.25
CA ALA A 731 22.91 -1.49 -2.64
C ALA A 731 23.65 -2.82 -2.77
N ILE A 732 23.60 -3.41 -3.97
CA ILE A 732 24.40 -4.58 -4.35
C ILE A 732 25.43 -4.13 -5.38
N GLY A 733 26.71 -4.30 -5.05
CA GLY A 733 27.82 -4.19 -6.00
C GLY A 733 28.21 -5.57 -6.51
N VAL A 734 28.30 -5.73 -7.83
CA VAL A 734 28.63 -7.02 -8.45
C VAL A 734 29.30 -6.85 -9.81
N TRP A 735 30.33 -7.65 -10.06
CA TRP A 735 30.88 -7.83 -11.40
C TRP A 735 30.12 -8.94 -12.14
N VAL A 736 29.67 -8.66 -13.36
CA VAL A 736 28.94 -9.60 -14.21
C VAL A 736 29.65 -9.73 -15.55
N HIS A 737 29.97 -10.94 -15.96
CA HIS A 737 30.45 -11.25 -17.29
C HIS A 737 29.29 -11.73 -18.16
N GLY A 738 28.81 -10.87 -19.05
CA GLY A 738 27.74 -11.22 -19.99
C GLY A 738 28.24 -12.07 -21.17
N ASP A 739 27.31 -12.83 -21.75
CA ASP A 739 27.52 -13.68 -22.93
C ASP A 739 26.81 -13.16 -24.19
N GLY A 740 26.14 -12.01 -24.10
CA GLY A 740 25.35 -11.43 -25.20
C GLY A 740 24.06 -12.19 -25.53
N SER A 741 23.61 -13.13 -24.69
CA SER A 741 22.41 -13.95 -24.94
C SER A 741 21.09 -13.17 -24.92
N GLY A 742 21.06 -12.01 -24.26
CA GLY A 742 19.85 -11.24 -23.99
C GLY A 742 19.01 -11.77 -22.83
N ALA A 743 19.42 -12.86 -22.19
CA ALA A 743 18.75 -13.42 -21.00
C ALA A 743 18.78 -12.43 -19.82
N MET A 744 17.86 -12.62 -18.87
CA MET A 744 17.72 -11.76 -17.69
C MET A 744 18.35 -12.42 -16.47
N LEU A 745 19.38 -11.81 -15.89
CA LEU A 745 19.89 -12.16 -14.56
C LEU A 745 19.08 -11.40 -13.49
N ASN A 746 18.56 -12.11 -12.50
CA ASN A 746 17.96 -11.52 -11.31
C ASN A 746 18.70 -11.98 -10.04
N ILE A 747 19.27 -11.03 -9.32
CA ILE A 747 19.89 -11.22 -8.00
C ILE A 747 18.87 -10.81 -6.95
N GLN A 748 18.19 -11.79 -6.35
CA GLN A 748 17.05 -11.57 -5.48
C GLN A 748 17.37 -11.92 -4.02
N LEU A 749 17.12 -10.98 -3.11
CA LEU A 749 17.15 -11.20 -1.66
C LEU A 749 15.73 -11.36 -1.11
N ALA A 750 15.56 -12.17 -0.06
CA ALA A 750 14.27 -12.38 0.58
C ALA A 750 14.30 -12.32 2.11
N ASN A 751 13.16 -11.95 2.69
CA ASN A 751 12.86 -12.09 4.12
C ASN A 751 11.86 -13.23 4.35
N PRO A 752 11.83 -13.84 5.55
CA PRO A 752 10.78 -14.78 5.90
C PRO A 752 9.47 -14.02 6.23
N PRO A 753 8.30 -14.71 6.21
CA PRO A 753 6.99 -14.07 6.40
C PRO A 753 6.82 -13.22 7.66
N GLU A 754 7.35 -13.69 8.79
CA GLU A 754 7.26 -13.04 10.10
C GLU A 754 8.03 -11.71 10.18
N TYR A 755 8.95 -11.45 9.24
CA TYR A 755 9.70 -10.20 9.06
C TYR A 755 9.26 -9.40 7.82
N SER A 756 8.02 -9.59 7.38
CA SER A 756 7.43 -9.03 6.16
C SER A 756 8.09 -9.59 4.90
N LEU A 757 7.54 -10.71 4.40
CA LEU A 757 7.99 -11.33 3.14
C LEU A 757 8.19 -10.27 2.04
N ALA A 758 9.42 -10.22 1.54
CA ALA A 758 9.87 -9.30 0.50
C ALA A 758 10.72 -10.08 -0.51
N TYR A 759 10.60 -9.71 -1.78
CA TYR A 759 11.45 -10.17 -2.87
C TYR A 759 12.17 -8.95 -3.46
N ALA A 760 13.32 -8.62 -2.90
CA ALA A 760 14.15 -7.52 -3.39
C ALA A 760 14.97 -8.00 -4.59
N PHE A 761 14.38 -7.87 -5.78
CA PHE A 761 14.98 -8.24 -7.06
C PHE A 761 15.91 -7.14 -7.58
N ASN A 762 16.95 -7.54 -8.30
CA ASN A 762 17.90 -6.65 -8.96
C ASN A 762 18.24 -7.25 -10.33
N LEU A 763 17.97 -6.50 -11.41
CA LEU A 763 17.92 -7.04 -12.76
C LEU A 763 19.13 -6.58 -13.58
N VAL A 764 19.69 -7.50 -14.36
CA VAL A 764 20.74 -7.23 -15.35
C VAL A 764 20.39 -7.98 -16.63
N ARG A 765 20.17 -7.25 -17.72
CA ARG A 765 20.00 -7.85 -19.06
C ARG A 765 21.36 -8.19 -19.64
N LEU A 766 21.52 -9.43 -20.13
CA LEU A 766 22.78 -9.94 -20.68
C LEU A 766 22.91 -9.62 -22.18
N ASP A 767 22.71 -8.37 -22.57
CA ASP A 767 22.84 -7.86 -23.95
C ASP A 767 24.26 -7.38 -24.30
N PHE A 768 25.23 -7.74 -23.46
CA PHE A 768 26.63 -7.38 -23.59
C PHE A 768 27.54 -8.60 -23.42
N GLU A 769 28.75 -8.51 -23.97
CA GLU A 769 29.81 -9.49 -23.77
C GLU A 769 30.90 -8.92 -22.87
N GLY A 770 31.49 -9.76 -22.01
CA GLY A 770 32.61 -9.36 -21.15
C GLY A 770 32.20 -8.85 -19.78
N TRP A 771 33.18 -8.50 -18.94
CA TRP A 771 32.98 -8.00 -17.58
C TRP A 771 32.44 -6.56 -17.56
N ARG A 772 31.38 -6.35 -16.78
CA ARG A 772 30.87 -5.04 -16.37
C ARG A 772 30.59 -5.02 -14.87
N TYR A 773 30.76 -3.86 -14.25
CA TYR A 773 30.41 -3.65 -12.85
C TYR A 773 29.03 -3.03 -12.77
N PHE A 774 28.19 -3.52 -11.85
CA PHE A 774 26.83 -3.04 -11.62
C PHE A 774 26.65 -2.60 -10.18
N GLU A 775 26.01 -1.45 -10.02
CA GLU A 775 25.54 -0.89 -8.77
C GLU A 775 24.01 -0.95 -8.76
N LEU A 776 23.46 -1.86 -7.97
CA LEU A 776 22.03 -2.19 -7.96
C LEU A 776 21.45 -1.77 -6.61
N LEU A 777 20.88 -0.56 -6.54
CA LEU A 777 20.33 -0.03 -5.30
C LEU A 777 18.97 -0.66 -5.02
N LEU A 778 18.74 -1.10 -3.77
CA LEU A 778 17.46 -1.67 -3.35
C LEU A 778 16.29 -0.68 -3.48
N ARG A 779 16.61 0.62 -3.58
CA ARG A 779 15.63 1.69 -3.78
C ARG A 779 15.22 1.94 -5.23
N GLU A 780 16.03 1.51 -6.18
CA GLU A 780 15.87 1.75 -7.62
C GLU A 780 15.37 0.48 -8.33
N ARG A 781 14.52 -0.31 -7.65
CA ARG A 781 13.92 -1.49 -8.26
C ARG A 781 13.03 -1.11 -9.42
N ASP A 782 13.11 -1.89 -10.49
CA ASP A 782 12.36 -1.68 -11.74
C ASP A 782 11.39 -2.86 -12.00
N PRO A 783 10.14 -2.78 -11.50
CA PRO A 783 9.12 -3.77 -11.81
C PRO A 783 8.67 -3.78 -13.26
N ASP A 784 8.89 -2.71 -14.02
CA ASP A 784 8.49 -2.66 -15.44
C ASP A 784 9.43 -3.56 -16.25
N MET A 785 10.75 -3.49 -16.00
CA MET A 785 11.73 -4.45 -16.52
C MET A 785 11.48 -5.87 -16.01
N LEU A 786 11.02 -6.03 -14.76
CA LEU A 786 10.66 -7.35 -14.22
C LEU A 786 9.47 -7.95 -14.99
N ALA A 787 8.47 -7.14 -15.35
CA ALA A 787 7.25 -7.58 -16.01
C ALA A 787 7.47 -8.07 -17.46
N GLU A 788 8.63 -7.80 -18.06
CA GLU A 788 8.98 -8.31 -19.39
C GLU A 788 9.16 -9.83 -19.45
N CYS A 789 9.51 -10.46 -18.32
CA CYS A 789 9.71 -11.91 -18.24
C CYS A 789 8.59 -12.60 -17.45
N ALA A 790 8.36 -13.88 -17.71
CA ALA A 790 7.45 -14.70 -16.90
C ALA A 790 8.19 -15.37 -15.72
N TRP A 791 7.67 -15.20 -14.50
CA TRP A 791 8.33 -15.63 -13.25
C TRP A 791 7.54 -16.74 -12.52
N PRO A 792 8.20 -17.55 -11.67
CA PRO A 792 7.52 -18.55 -10.83
C PRO A 792 6.80 -17.97 -9.60
N PHE A 793 6.73 -16.65 -9.49
CA PHE A 793 6.06 -15.92 -8.41
C PHE A 793 5.14 -14.84 -8.99
N ALA A 794 4.13 -14.45 -8.23
CA ALA A 794 3.16 -13.44 -8.68
C ALA A 794 3.76 -12.03 -8.60
N LEU A 795 3.66 -11.27 -9.70
CA LEU A 795 4.12 -9.88 -9.77
C LEU A 795 3.24 -8.94 -8.94
N SER A 796 1.93 -9.18 -8.88
CA SER A 796 0.97 -8.32 -8.15
C SER A 796 1.04 -8.45 -6.62
N GLY A 797 1.92 -9.30 -6.09
CA GLY A 797 2.00 -9.55 -4.65
C GLY A 797 2.75 -8.46 -3.88
N HIS A 798 2.38 -8.26 -2.61
CA HIS A 798 3.10 -7.39 -1.67
C HIS A 798 4.62 -7.60 -1.69
N PRO A 799 5.16 -8.85 -1.73
CA PRO A 799 6.60 -9.06 -1.69
C PRO A 799 7.38 -8.37 -2.81
N VAL A 800 6.78 -8.19 -3.99
CA VAL A 800 7.44 -7.61 -5.17
C VAL A 800 7.26 -6.10 -5.20
N LEU A 801 6.01 -5.61 -5.09
CA LEU A 801 5.67 -4.22 -5.41
C LEU A 801 5.55 -3.30 -4.17
N ARG A 802 5.53 -3.84 -2.94
CA ARG A 802 5.23 -3.05 -1.72
C ARG A 802 6.19 -3.27 -0.56
N SER A 803 6.55 -4.51 -0.25
CA SER A 803 7.42 -4.83 0.89
C SER A 803 8.87 -4.41 0.61
N SER A 804 9.46 -3.69 1.55
CA SER A 804 10.90 -3.46 1.58
C SER A 804 11.62 -4.64 2.24
N LEU A 805 12.87 -4.84 1.85
CA LEU A 805 13.75 -5.79 2.53
C LEU A 805 14.04 -5.32 3.97
N THR A 806 13.69 -6.15 4.94
CA THR A 806 14.16 -6.04 6.34
C THR A 806 15.61 -6.51 6.39
N ARG A 807 16.54 -5.55 6.32
CA ARG A 807 17.97 -5.80 6.08
C ARG A 807 18.69 -6.61 7.14
N ASP A 808 18.16 -6.69 8.36
CA ASP A 808 18.73 -7.47 9.45
C ASP A 808 18.27 -8.94 9.50
N HIS A 809 17.34 -9.30 8.61
CA HIS A 809 16.67 -10.60 8.60
C HIS A 809 16.59 -11.18 7.19
N VAL A 810 17.65 -11.03 6.40
CA VAL A 810 17.70 -11.63 5.06
C VAL A 810 17.86 -13.15 5.21
N SER A 811 16.85 -13.90 4.78
CA SER A 811 16.81 -15.36 4.92
C SER A 811 17.37 -16.09 3.71
N GLU A 812 17.30 -15.50 2.52
CA GLU A 812 17.70 -16.19 1.28
C GLU A 812 18.33 -15.25 0.25
N LEU A 813 19.25 -15.81 -0.56
CA LEU A 813 19.72 -15.27 -1.83
C LEU A 813 19.33 -16.23 -2.95
N MET A 814 18.67 -15.72 -3.98
CA MET A 814 18.29 -16.45 -5.19
C MET A 814 18.90 -15.80 -6.42
N LEU A 815 19.55 -16.60 -7.26
CA LEU A 815 20.06 -16.20 -8.57
C LEU A 815 19.19 -16.85 -9.64
N TYR A 816 18.52 -16.03 -10.45
CA TYR A 816 17.76 -16.50 -11.61
C TYR A 816 18.46 -16.14 -12.91
N LEU A 817 18.39 -17.06 -13.88
CA LEU A 817 18.48 -16.74 -15.30
C LEU A 817 17.10 -16.96 -15.92
N ASN A 818 16.51 -15.92 -16.48
CA ASN A 818 15.22 -15.97 -17.16
C ASN A 818 15.37 -15.62 -18.64
N ASP A 819 14.36 -15.97 -19.43
CA ASP A 819 14.35 -15.86 -20.89
C ASP A 819 15.59 -16.48 -21.56
N VAL A 820 15.95 -17.69 -21.10
CA VAL A 820 17.01 -18.49 -21.71
C VAL A 820 16.66 -18.78 -23.18
N PRO A 821 17.56 -18.52 -24.15
CA PRO A 821 17.25 -18.66 -25.58
C PRO A 821 16.64 -20.02 -25.95
N ALA A 822 15.65 -19.98 -26.85
CA ALA A 822 14.97 -21.17 -27.38
C ALA A 822 15.98 -22.13 -28.04
N ASP A 823 15.86 -23.43 -27.73
CA ASP A 823 16.80 -24.48 -28.12
C ASP A 823 18.29 -24.09 -27.91
N GLY A 824 18.56 -23.27 -26.89
CA GLY A 824 19.85 -22.65 -26.65
C GLY A 824 20.27 -22.68 -25.18
N SER A 825 21.24 -21.84 -24.84
CA SER A 825 21.74 -21.69 -23.49
C SER A 825 22.15 -20.25 -23.22
N ALA A 826 22.16 -19.89 -21.95
CA ALA A 826 22.77 -18.67 -21.44
C ALA A 826 23.75 -19.03 -20.32
N GLU A 827 24.87 -18.32 -20.25
CA GLU A 827 25.88 -18.44 -19.21
C GLU A 827 26.31 -17.06 -18.72
N VAL A 828 26.41 -16.90 -17.40
CA VAL A 828 26.88 -15.67 -16.78
C VAL A 828 27.93 -15.99 -15.73
N ALA A 829 29.06 -15.27 -15.75
CA ALA A 829 30.00 -15.29 -14.63
C ALA A 829 29.68 -14.14 -13.67
N ILE A 830 29.56 -14.44 -12.38
CA ILE A 830 29.15 -13.51 -11.34
C ILE A 830 30.28 -13.46 -10.31
N GLY A 831 30.91 -12.29 -10.15
CA GLY A 831 31.91 -12.06 -9.10
C GLY A 831 31.30 -12.13 -7.69
N PRO A 832 32.09 -11.90 -6.64
CA PRO A 832 31.54 -11.82 -5.28
C PRO A 832 30.41 -10.79 -5.20
N ILE A 833 29.28 -11.22 -4.64
CA ILE A 833 28.11 -10.35 -4.46
C ILE A 833 28.29 -9.64 -3.12
N ARG A 834 28.41 -8.31 -3.15
CA ARG A 834 28.63 -7.50 -1.95
C ARG A 834 27.48 -6.54 -1.76
N ALA A 835 26.95 -6.48 -0.55
CA ALA A 835 26.08 -5.38 -0.15
C ALA A 835 26.95 -4.18 0.24
N LEU A 836 26.57 -3.00 -0.25
CA LEU A 836 27.31 -1.75 -0.10
C LEU A 836 26.40 -0.65 0.46
N PRO A 837 26.93 0.29 1.26
CA PRO A 837 26.20 1.48 1.67
C PRO A 837 26.04 2.46 0.50
N THR A 838 24.87 3.10 0.43
CA THR A 838 24.63 4.24 -0.46
C THR A 838 25.19 5.54 0.12
N ALA A 839 25.47 6.50 -0.77
CA ALA A 839 25.88 7.85 -0.45
C ALA A 839 24.98 8.86 -1.17
N SER A 840 24.87 10.06 -0.59
CA SER A 840 24.19 11.19 -1.23
C SER A 840 25.24 12.12 -1.83
N ASP A 841 24.93 12.65 -3.01
CA ASP A 841 25.76 13.60 -3.75
C ASP A 841 24.91 14.73 -4.37
N THR A 842 25.56 15.80 -4.81
CA THR A 842 24.97 16.96 -5.49
C THR A 842 25.53 17.10 -6.90
N LEU A 843 24.63 16.98 -7.89
CA LEU A 843 24.99 17.17 -9.28
C LEU A 843 25.15 18.65 -9.62
N SER A 844 26.23 18.96 -10.31
CA SER A 844 26.56 20.26 -10.85
C SER A 844 26.87 20.18 -12.35
N GLY A 845 26.76 21.32 -13.03
CA GLY A 845 27.13 21.42 -14.45
C GLY A 845 26.34 20.50 -15.38
N VAL A 846 25.05 20.29 -15.09
CA VAL A 846 24.21 19.37 -15.88
C VAL A 846 23.93 19.95 -17.27
N GLU A 847 24.37 19.23 -18.31
CA GLU A 847 24.20 19.59 -19.73
C GLU A 847 23.51 18.45 -20.49
N LEU A 848 22.33 18.72 -21.05
CA LEU A 848 21.61 17.78 -21.92
C LEU A 848 21.82 18.17 -23.39
N THR A 849 22.26 17.22 -24.20
CA THR A 849 22.43 17.41 -25.65
C THR A 849 21.48 16.49 -26.42
N VAL A 850 20.69 17.07 -27.34
CA VAL A 850 19.85 16.35 -28.30
C VAL A 850 20.31 16.69 -29.70
N GLY A 851 20.84 15.71 -30.43
CA GLY A 851 21.47 15.91 -31.72
C GLY A 851 22.67 16.87 -31.63
N THR A 852 22.50 18.10 -32.10
CA THR A 852 23.54 19.16 -32.05
C THR A 852 23.21 20.30 -31.08
N SER A 853 22.07 20.23 -30.39
CA SER A 853 21.59 21.28 -29.49
C SER A 853 21.86 20.90 -28.05
N THR A 854 22.53 21.77 -27.31
CA THR A 854 22.89 21.58 -25.90
C THR A 854 22.15 22.58 -25.02
N LEU A 855 21.57 22.08 -23.93
CA LEU A 855 20.92 22.85 -22.87
C LEU A 855 21.69 22.66 -21.57
N ALA A 856 22.21 23.76 -21.01
CA ALA A 856 22.77 23.78 -19.66
C ALA A 856 21.67 24.14 -18.65
N LEU A 857 21.59 23.38 -17.56
CA LEU A 857 20.61 23.63 -16.50
C LEU A 857 21.15 24.65 -15.49
N PRO A 858 20.31 25.57 -14.97
CA PRO A 858 20.77 26.70 -14.16
C PRO A 858 20.95 26.38 -12.66
N VAL A 859 20.76 25.13 -12.24
CA VAL A 859 20.72 24.73 -10.82
C VAL A 859 21.58 23.51 -10.53
N GLU A 860 21.97 23.39 -9.26
CA GLU A 860 22.51 22.16 -8.69
C GLU A 860 21.36 21.28 -8.17
N ILE A 861 21.52 19.95 -8.23
CA ILE A 861 20.47 19.00 -7.88
C ILE A 861 21.04 17.93 -6.94
N SER A 862 20.60 17.91 -5.68
CA SER A 862 21.00 16.89 -4.71
C SER A 862 20.25 15.56 -4.92
N SER A 863 20.87 14.45 -4.53
CA SER A 863 20.29 13.09 -4.65
C SER A 863 18.85 13.00 -4.16
N GLY A 864 17.99 12.38 -4.97
CA GLY A 864 16.55 12.29 -4.76
C GLY A 864 15.75 13.53 -5.16
N SER A 865 16.39 14.68 -5.36
CA SER A 865 15.77 15.91 -5.89
C SER A 865 15.70 15.87 -7.41
N TYR A 866 14.80 16.66 -7.99
CA TYR A 866 14.60 16.68 -9.44
C TYR A 866 14.20 18.06 -9.97
N LEU A 867 14.60 18.34 -11.21
CA LEU A 867 14.19 19.51 -11.97
C LEU A 867 13.18 19.10 -13.04
N GLU A 868 12.02 19.76 -13.08
CA GLU A 868 11.07 19.68 -14.21
C GLU A 868 11.23 20.91 -15.10
N VAL A 869 11.21 20.71 -16.42
CA VAL A 869 11.26 21.76 -17.44
C VAL A 869 10.10 21.57 -18.41
N ASP A 870 9.25 22.57 -18.52
CA ASP A 870 8.14 22.61 -19.46
C ASP A 870 8.63 22.91 -20.89
N PRO A 871 7.88 22.50 -21.93
CA PRO A 871 8.25 22.77 -23.33
C PRO A 871 8.43 24.26 -23.69
N ASP A 872 7.89 25.17 -22.89
CA ASP A 872 8.03 26.63 -23.07
C ASP A 872 9.29 27.22 -22.42
N GLY A 873 9.98 26.45 -21.58
CA GLY A 873 11.21 26.86 -20.89
C GLY A 873 11.03 27.18 -19.39
N ALA A 874 9.81 27.14 -18.86
CA ALA A 874 9.59 27.28 -17.42
C ALA A 874 10.18 26.06 -16.69
N TRP A 875 10.87 26.28 -15.58
CA TRP A 875 11.47 25.20 -14.80
C TRP A 875 11.15 25.29 -13.32
N ARG A 876 11.11 24.14 -12.64
CA ARG A 876 10.80 23.98 -11.22
C ARG A 876 11.71 22.93 -10.60
N LEU A 877 12.41 23.30 -9.53
CA LEU A 877 13.28 22.41 -8.75
C LEU A 877 12.53 21.92 -7.52
N TYR A 878 12.51 20.60 -7.33
CA TYR A 878 11.82 19.92 -6.24
C TYR A 878 12.79 19.10 -5.41
N ASP A 879 12.56 19.03 -4.09
CA ASP A 879 13.26 18.07 -3.23
C ASP A 879 12.68 16.64 -3.37
N ALA A 880 13.26 15.67 -2.66
CA ALA A 880 12.81 14.28 -2.69
C ALA A 880 11.37 14.06 -2.17
N ARG A 881 10.79 15.01 -1.42
CA ARG A 881 9.37 15.00 -1.00
C ARG A 881 8.46 15.67 -2.00
N CYS A 882 8.98 16.07 -3.15
CA CYS A 882 8.30 16.88 -4.16
C CYS A 882 7.94 18.28 -3.66
N GLU A 883 8.66 18.83 -2.67
CA GLU A 883 8.47 20.21 -2.24
C GLU A 883 9.17 21.15 -3.21
N LEU A 884 8.44 22.16 -3.70
CA LEU A 884 8.99 23.19 -4.59
C LEU A 884 10.04 24.02 -3.83
N LEU A 885 11.28 23.98 -4.30
CA LEU A 885 12.41 24.73 -3.78
C LEU A 885 12.59 26.05 -4.53
N GLU A 886 12.66 25.98 -5.86
CA GLU A 886 12.96 27.11 -6.74
C GLU A 886 12.24 26.95 -8.09
N ARG A 887 12.06 28.04 -8.82
CA ARG A 887 11.55 28.04 -10.19
C ARG A 887 12.11 29.22 -10.97
N GLY A 888 12.03 29.14 -12.29
CA GLY A 888 12.42 30.24 -13.16
C GLY A 888 12.12 29.95 -14.62
N GLU A 889 12.79 30.72 -15.49
CA GLU A 889 12.70 30.59 -16.94
C GLU A 889 14.09 30.28 -17.51
N LEU A 890 14.15 29.37 -18.48
CA LEU A 890 15.40 29.09 -19.18
C LEU A 890 15.80 30.26 -20.09
N ALA A 891 17.10 30.51 -20.17
CA ALA A 891 17.65 31.52 -21.09
C ALA A 891 17.48 31.13 -22.57
N THR A 892 17.34 29.83 -22.85
CA THR A 892 17.13 29.27 -24.18
C THR A 892 16.05 28.19 -24.12
N PRO A 893 15.20 28.05 -25.16
CA PRO A 893 14.18 27.01 -25.19
C PRO A 893 14.77 25.59 -25.09
N PRO A 894 13.99 24.62 -24.59
CA PRO A 894 14.39 23.22 -24.59
C PRO A 894 14.72 22.69 -26.00
N PRO A 895 15.61 21.68 -26.13
CA PRO A 895 15.90 21.07 -27.42
C PRO A 895 14.66 20.47 -28.09
N VAL A 896 14.58 20.56 -29.42
CA VAL A 896 13.49 19.97 -30.20
C VAL A 896 13.79 18.50 -30.51
N LEU A 897 12.85 17.62 -30.15
CA LEU A 897 12.87 16.21 -30.54
C LEU A 897 12.24 16.07 -31.92
N ALA A 898 13.02 15.58 -32.89
CA ALA A 898 12.52 15.23 -34.21
C ALA A 898 11.62 13.99 -34.15
N ALA A 899 10.63 13.90 -35.05
CA ALA A 899 9.85 12.68 -35.21
C ALA A 899 10.77 11.47 -35.49
N GLY A 900 10.58 10.38 -34.76
CA GLY A 900 11.43 9.19 -34.81
C GLY A 900 12.62 9.25 -33.84
N ALA A 901 13.77 8.72 -34.27
CA ALA A 901 14.96 8.56 -33.43
C ALA A 901 15.72 9.87 -33.23
N ASN A 902 16.17 10.11 -31.99
CA ASN A 902 16.98 11.24 -31.56
C ASN A 902 18.17 10.73 -30.75
N THR A 903 19.37 11.17 -31.08
CA THR A 903 20.54 10.90 -30.23
C THR A 903 20.54 11.87 -29.05
N VAL A 904 20.64 11.33 -27.85
CA VAL A 904 20.63 12.08 -26.60
C VAL A 904 21.89 11.77 -25.82
N SER A 905 22.46 12.78 -25.16
CA SER A 905 23.55 12.59 -24.22
C SER A 905 23.46 13.59 -23.08
N VAL A 906 23.89 13.18 -21.87
CA VAL A 906 23.95 14.05 -20.71
C VAL A 906 25.38 14.08 -20.14
N ALA A 907 25.78 15.23 -19.62
CA ALA A 907 27.00 15.39 -18.84
C ALA A 907 26.66 16.06 -17.51
N CYS A 908 27.22 15.55 -16.43
CA CYS A 908 27.10 16.14 -15.09
C CYS A 908 28.27 15.68 -14.23
N THR A 909 28.60 16.47 -13.21
CA THR A 909 29.64 16.15 -12.23
C THR A 909 29.08 16.13 -10.82
N ASP A 910 29.56 15.18 -10.03
CA ASP A 910 29.35 15.07 -8.59
C ASP A 910 30.24 16.07 -7.81
N GLU A 911 30.14 16.07 -6.48
CA GLU A 911 30.91 16.94 -5.58
C GLU A 911 32.43 16.70 -5.65
N THR A 912 32.85 15.52 -6.10
CA THR A 912 34.27 15.17 -6.30
C THR A 912 34.81 15.60 -7.67
N GLY A 913 33.92 16.12 -8.53
CA GLY A 913 34.21 16.40 -9.94
C GLY A 913 34.24 15.15 -10.81
N ALA A 914 33.82 14.01 -10.27
CA ALA A 914 33.65 12.77 -11.00
C ALA A 914 32.24 12.72 -11.63
N PRO A 915 32.03 11.83 -12.58
CA PRO A 915 30.73 11.54 -13.18
C PRO A 915 29.61 11.24 -12.18
N GLY A 916 28.57 12.07 -12.11
CA GLY A 916 27.43 11.79 -11.22
C GLY A 916 26.34 10.90 -11.85
N ARG A 917 25.60 10.14 -11.04
CA ARG A 917 24.44 9.33 -11.47
C ARG A 917 23.20 10.21 -11.64
N VAL A 918 22.51 10.08 -12.77
CA VAL A 918 21.34 10.89 -13.11
C VAL A 918 20.29 10.08 -13.89
N GLU A 919 19.01 10.33 -13.62
CA GLU A 919 17.91 9.88 -14.48
C GLU A 919 17.39 11.04 -15.31
N VAL A 920 17.28 10.84 -16.63
CA VAL A 920 16.71 11.80 -17.56
C VAL A 920 15.40 11.24 -18.11
N THR A 921 14.28 11.91 -17.83
CA THR A 921 12.99 11.61 -18.43
C THR A 921 12.68 12.63 -19.52
N LEU A 922 12.49 12.17 -20.76
CA LEU A 922 11.98 12.98 -21.86
C LEU A 922 10.46 12.84 -21.95
N VAL A 923 9.76 13.96 -21.95
CA VAL A 923 8.30 14.02 -22.01
C VAL A 923 7.87 14.53 -23.38
N THR A 924 7.08 13.72 -24.07
CA THR A 924 6.52 14.03 -25.38
C THR A 924 5.02 13.83 -25.39
N GLN A 925 4.31 14.57 -26.25
CA GLN A 925 2.85 14.57 -26.33
C GLN A 925 2.33 14.40 -27.76
N GLY A 926 1.15 13.80 -27.87
CA GLY A 926 0.41 13.61 -29.12
C GLY A 926 -0.76 14.57 -29.29
N GLU A 927 -1.55 14.33 -30.34
CA GLU A 927 -2.77 15.10 -30.63
C GLU A 927 -3.88 14.80 -29.60
N PRO A 928 -4.68 15.80 -29.20
CA PRO A 928 -5.70 15.65 -28.16
C PRO A 928 -6.88 14.77 -28.60
N LEU A 929 -7.40 13.98 -27.66
CA LEU A 929 -8.65 13.22 -27.77
C LEU A 929 -9.81 14.03 -27.20
N ARG A 930 -10.88 14.19 -27.99
CA ARG A 930 -12.05 15.03 -27.67
C ARG A 930 -13.41 14.35 -27.82
N GLY A 931 -13.45 13.02 -27.90
CA GLY A 931 -14.70 12.28 -28.01
C GLY A 931 -15.59 12.46 -26.78
N MET A 932 -16.77 13.04 -26.95
CA MET A 932 -17.69 13.42 -25.87
C MET A 932 -19.05 12.77 -26.13
N ARG A 933 -19.69 12.25 -25.08
CA ARG A 933 -21.08 11.76 -25.17
C ARG A 933 -22.05 12.90 -25.51
N SER A 934 -23.27 12.56 -25.91
CA SER A 934 -24.26 13.61 -26.16
C SER A 934 -24.58 14.38 -24.88
N GLU A 935 -24.87 15.68 -24.99
CA GLU A 935 -25.14 16.53 -23.80
C GLU A 935 -26.25 16.00 -22.89
N ALA A 936 -27.18 15.19 -23.43
CA ALA A 936 -28.29 14.59 -22.70
C ALA A 936 -27.91 13.35 -21.89
N GLU A 937 -26.78 12.72 -22.20
CA GLU A 937 -26.25 11.53 -21.50
C GLU A 937 -25.29 11.91 -20.37
N ILE A 938 -24.79 13.15 -20.36
CA ILE A 938 -23.83 13.64 -19.36
C ILE A 938 -24.59 14.12 -18.12
N ASP A 939 -24.21 13.61 -16.96
CA ASP A 939 -24.69 14.15 -15.68
C ASP A 939 -23.90 15.41 -15.30
N TRP A 940 -24.39 16.56 -15.75
CA TRP A 940 -23.83 17.87 -15.44
C TRP A 940 -23.88 18.23 -13.94
N ALA A 941 -24.69 17.53 -13.13
CA ALA A 941 -24.70 17.76 -11.68
C ALA A 941 -23.39 17.30 -11.02
N ALA A 942 -22.78 16.22 -11.52
CA ALA A 942 -21.45 15.77 -11.08
C ALA A 942 -20.34 16.76 -11.46
N LEU A 943 -20.54 17.57 -12.50
CA LEU A 943 -19.61 18.63 -12.93
C LEU A 943 -20.02 20.03 -12.46
N ARG A 944 -20.75 20.14 -11.34
CA ARG A 944 -21.16 21.44 -10.77
C ARG A 944 -19.99 22.25 -10.24
N HIS A 945 -19.01 21.57 -9.65
CA HIS A 945 -17.79 22.16 -9.12
C HIS A 945 -16.61 21.69 -9.96
N GLU A 946 -15.85 22.61 -10.52
CA GLU A 946 -14.64 22.30 -11.28
C GLU A 946 -13.47 23.05 -10.62
N PHE A 947 -12.65 22.33 -9.86
CA PHE A 947 -11.45 22.89 -9.25
C PHE A 947 -10.42 23.25 -10.33
N VAL A 948 -9.57 24.21 -10.02
CA VAL A 948 -8.40 24.58 -10.83
C VAL A 948 -7.15 24.15 -10.08
N GLN A 949 -6.10 23.82 -10.83
CA GLN A 949 -4.81 23.45 -10.27
C GLN A 949 -4.34 24.51 -9.25
N PRO A 950 -3.96 24.12 -8.02
CA PRO A 950 -3.44 25.07 -7.04
C PRO A 950 -2.18 25.76 -7.54
N ALA A 951 -2.11 27.07 -7.35
CA ALA A 951 -0.92 27.85 -7.63
C ALA A 951 -0.20 28.17 -6.32
N LEU A 952 1.08 27.80 -6.23
CA LEU A 952 1.95 28.30 -5.18
C LEU A 952 2.65 29.56 -5.68
N LEU A 953 2.48 30.68 -4.99
CA LEU A 953 3.11 31.97 -5.26
C LEU A 953 4.24 32.18 -4.24
N THR A 954 5.46 32.50 -4.71
CA THR A 954 6.67 32.60 -3.87
C THR A 954 7.37 33.94 -4.00
N GLU A 955 7.05 34.72 -5.03
CA GLU A 955 7.70 35.99 -5.35
C GLU A 955 6.69 36.96 -5.99
N ASN A 956 6.92 38.26 -5.80
CA ASN A 956 6.13 39.36 -6.35
C ASN A 956 4.61 39.13 -6.30
N LEU A 957 4.04 39.16 -5.09
CA LEU A 957 2.63 38.83 -4.86
C LEU A 957 1.63 39.85 -5.41
N ASP A 958 2.06 41.06 -5.79
CA ASP A 958 1.16 42.08 -6.33
C ASP A 958 0.95 41.91 -7.84
N GLY A 959 -0.25 41.49 -8.23
CA GLY A 959 -0.60 41.17 -9.61
C GLY A 959 -0.05 39.82 -10.08
N ALA A 960 0.35 38.94 -9.16
CA ALA A 960 0.88 37.61 -9.48
C ALA A 960 -0.16 36.80 -10.27
N HIS A 961 0.23 36.22 -11.40
CA HIS A 961 -0.65 35.33 -12.16
C HIS A 961 -0.90 34.05 -11.34
N VAL A 962 -2.17 33.70 -11.20
CA VAL A 962 -2.62 32.48 -10.49
C VAL A 962 -2.90 31.38 -11.50
N ALA A 963 -3.83 31.64 -12.42
CA ALA A 963 -4.24 30.69 -13.45
C ALA A 963 -5.07 31.38 -14.53
N ASP A 964 -5.09 30.78 -15.72
CA ASP A 964 -6.09 31.05 -16.73
C ASP A 964 -7.31 30.15 -16.48
N VAL A 965 -8.37 30.71 -15.91
CA VAL A 965 -9.58 29.96 -15.57
C VAL A 965 -10.46 29.81 -16.80
N ILE A 966 -10.67 28.57 -17.22
CA ILE A 966 -11.42 28.22 -18.43
C ILE A 966 -12.84 27.78 -18.05
N CYS A 967 -13.85 28.42 -18.61
CA CYS A 967 -15.26 28.08 -18.41
C CYS A 967 -15.88 27.46 -19.66
N ARG A 968 -16.68 26.41 -19.45
CA ARG A 968 -17.34 25.65 -20.52
C ARG A 968 -18.38 26.46 -21.30
N PRO A 969 -18.71 26.07 -22.55
CA PRO A 969 -19.72 26.74 -23.36
C PRO A 969 -21.09 26.74 -22.68
N GLY A 970 -21.89 27.78 -22.93
CA GLY A 970 -23.31 27.81 -22.58
C GLY A 970 -23.67 28.02 -21.10
N ALA A 971 -22.69 28.04 -20.19
CA ALA A 971 -22.92 28.26 -18.77
C ALA A 971 -21.91 29.25 -18.16
N GLY A 972 -22.41 30.30 -17.51
CA GLY A 972 -21.58 31.14 -16.63
C GLY A 972 -21.31 30.44 -15.30
N ALA A 973 -20.22 30.82 -14.63
CA ALA A 973 -19.84 30.28 -13.33
C ALA A 973 -19.53 31.39 -12.32
N THR A 974 -19.65 31.08 -11.04
CA THR A 974 -19.04 31.89 -9.98
C THR A 974 -17.67 31.33 -9.62
N LEU A 975 -16.75 32.21 -9.27
CA LEU A 975 -15.43 31.82 -8.77
C LEU A 975 -15.46 31.70 -7.25
N GLY A 976 -14.97 30.59 -6.71
CA GLY A 976 -14.58 30.44 -5.31
C GLY A 976 -13.06 30.30 -5.19
N ALA A 977 -12.54 30.49 -3.97
CA ALA A 977 -11.11 30.39 -3.70
C ALA A 977 -10.81 29.91 -2.27
N GLU A 978 -9.71 29.19 -2.14
CA GLU A 978 -9.00 28.97 -0.88
C GLU A 978 -7.62 29.63 -0.99
N ILE A 979 -7.27 30.49 -0.04
CA ILE A 979 -5.99 31.20 -0.02
C ILE A 979 -5.31 30.87 1.30
N THR A 980 -4.15 30.22 1.25
CA THR A 980 -3.39 29.80 2.43
C THR A 980 -2.02 30.47 2.45
N LEU A 981 -1.68 31.12 3.55
CA LEU A 981 -0.32 31.60 3.76
C LEU A 981 0.53 30.45 4.32
N GLN A 982 1.24 29.72 3.47
CA GLN A 982 2.06 28.57 3.88
C GLN A 982 3.24 29.00 4.75
N SER A 983 3.83 30.15 4.45
CA SER A 983 4.87 30.76 5.28
C SER A 983 4.99 32.26 5.00
N ALA A 984 5.21 33.05 6.05
CA ALA A 984 5.65 34.44 5.96
C ALA A 984 6.94 34.64 6.77
N GLY A 985 7.93 35.25 6.12
CA GLY A 985 9.29 35.34 6.64
C GLY A 985 9.99 33.98 6.72
N GLY A 986 11.26 33.99 7.09
CA GLY A 986 12.14 32.83 7.04
C GLY A 986 13.09 32.86 5.85
N GLY A 987 13.70 31.72 5.55
CA GLY A 987 14.75 31.60 4.54
C GLY A 987 16.03 32.33 4.92
N LEU A 988 16.97 32.31 3.98
CA LEU A 988 18.29 32.89 4.19
C LEU A 988 18.23 34.42 4.38
N ALA A 989 17.31 35.11 3.70
CA ALA A 989 17.13 36.55 3.85
C ALA A 989 16.68 36.96 5.26
N ALA A 990 15.75 36.22 5.89
CA ALA A 990 15.36 36.50 7.27
C ALA A 990 16.49 36.21 8.25
N TYR A 991 17.30 35.18 7.98
CA TYR A 991 18.49 34.85 8.76
C TYR A 991 19.58 35.94 8.68
N GLU A 992 19.75 36.55 7.51
CA GLU A 992 20.70 37.65 7.25
C GLU A 992 20.19 39.01 7.74
N SER A 993 18.90 39.12 8.11
CA SER A 993 18.31 40.39 8.56
C SER A 993 18.83 40.85 9.93
N ASP A 994 18.89 42.17 10.14
CA ASP A 994 19.22 42.77 11.44
C ASP A 994 18.19 42.43 12.54
N ALA A 995 17.02 41.92 12.17
CA ALA A 995 15.97 41.50 13.08
C ALA A 995 16.12 40.03 13.53
N ALA A 996 17.03 39.25 12.95
CA ALA A 996 17.35 37.91 13.44
C ALA A 996 18.10 37.98 14.77
N LEU A 997 17.75 37.11 15.71
CA LEU A 997 18.39 37.04 17.01
C LEU A 997 19.45 35.93 17.02
N PRO A 998 20.74 36.24 17.23
CA PRO A 998 21.75 35.21 17.44
C PRO A 998 21.45 34.41 18.71
N ILE A 999 21.36 33.08 18.57
CA ILE A 999 21.10 32.14 19.66
C ILE A 999 22.41 31.45 20.08
N GLU A 1000 23.18 30.99 19.09
CA GLU A 1000 24.46 30.31 19.32
C GLU A 1000 25.35 30.45 18.08
N SER A 1001 26.56 30.99 18.25
CA SER A 1001 27.56 31.06 17.17
C SER A 1001 28.54 29.88 17.16
N PHE A 1002 28.66 29.16 18.28
CA PHE A 1002 29.66 28.12 18.51
C PHE A 1002 31.13 28.58 18.57
N ASP A 1003 31.38 29.88 18.67
CA ASP A 1003 32.71 30.43 18.95
C ASP A 1003 33.21 30.07 20.37
N ASP A 1004 32.32 29.67 21.28
CA ASP A 1004 32.65 29.13 22.61
C ASP A 1004 31.78 27.91 22.93
N ILE A 1005 32.32 26.71 22.65
CA ILE A 1005 31.61 25.44 22.86
C ILE A 1005 31.40 25.10 24.35
N SER A 1006 32.09 25.80 25.27
CA SER A 1006 32.07 25.47 26.71
C SER A 1006 30.67 25.61 27.32
N PHE A 1007 29.77 26.36 26.68
CA PHE A 1007 28.37 26.48 27.10
C PHE A 1007 27.57 25.17 26.98
N PHE A 1008 28.04 24.19 26.20
CA PHE A 1008 27.46 22.84 26.12
C PHE A 1008 28.10 21.85 27.10
N GLY A 1009 29.05 22.32 27.92
CA GLY A 1009 29.73 21.51 28.93
C GLY A 1009 28.81 21.13 30.10
N ASP A 1010 29.12 19.98 30.71
CA ASP A 1010 28.41 19.51 31.90
C ASP A 1010 28.76 20.40 33.11
N SER A 1011 27.73 20.94 33.78
CA SER A 1011 27.89 21.75 34.99
C SER A 1011 26.68 21.58 35.92
N PRO A 1012 26.78 21.94 37.22
CA PRO A 1012 25.63 21.92 38.12
C PRO A 1012 24.44 22.75 37.61
N ASP A 1013 24.72 23.79 36.82
CA ASP A 1013 23.73 24.69 36.25
C ASP A 1013 23.18 24.16 34.92
N ASN A 1014 23.97 23.45 34.11
CA ASN A 1014 23.55 22.88 32.82
C ASN A 1014 23.08 21.41 32.94
N GLN A 1015 21.86 21.22 33.43
CA GLN A 1015 21.25 19.89 33.62
C GLN A 1015 20.38 19.41 32.43
N PHE A 1016 20.81 19.61 31.18
CA PHE A 1016 19.98 19.28 30.01
C PHE A 1016 19.54 17.81 29.94
N ALA A 1017 20.39 16.89 30.41
CA ALA A 1017 20.16 15.44 30.32
C ALA A 1017 18.87 14.98 31.01
N LYS A 1018 18.35 15.73 32.00
CA LYS A 1018 17.05 15.42 32.65
C LYS A 1018 15.85 15.45 31.69
N TYR A 1019 15.98 16.18 30.58
CA TYR A 1019 14.97 16.27 29.53
C TYR A 1019 15.15 15.25 28.40
N VAL A 1020 16.27 14.52 28.43
CA VAL A 1020 16.61 13.50 27.44
C VAL A 1020 16.03 12.16 27.92
N HIS A 1021 15.12 11.59 27.13
CA HIS A 1021 14.54 10.28 27.43
C HIS A 1021 14.04 9.54 26.18
N ASP A 1022 14.03 8.21 26.25
CA ASP A 1022 13.27 7.31 25.38
C ASP A 1022 12.31 6.45 26.23
N GLY A 1023 11.68 5.44 25.64
CA GLY A 1023 10.75 4.56 26.37
C GLY A 1023 11.38 3.72 27.48
N GLN A 1024 12.73 3.66 27.57
CA GLN A 1024 13.48 2.80 28.48
C GLN A 1024 14.55 3.54 29.30
N HIS A 1025 15.01 4.71 28.86
CA HIS A 1025 16.12 5.47 29.44
C HIS A 1025 15.71 6.92 29.68
N GLN A 1026 16.10 7.50 30.81
CA GLN A 1026 15.84 8.91 31.15
C GLN A 1026 17.03 9.49 31.92
N GLY A 1027 17.37 10.76 31.68
CA GLY A 1027 18.40 11.45 32.46
C GLY A 1027 19.84 11.24 31.99
N VAL A 1028 20.05 10.68 30.79
CA VAL A 1028 21.37 10.39 30.21
C VAL A 1028 21.56 11.11 28.89
N SER A 1029 22.81 11.44 28.52
CA SER A 1029 23.12 12.20 27.30
C SER A 1029 23.35 11.33 26.06
N VAL A 1030 23.48 10.02 26.24
CA VAL A 1030 23.61 9.04 25.16
C VAL A 1030 22.84 7.77 25.53
N LYS A 1031 22.30 7.10 24.52
CA LYS A 1031 21.77 5.74 24.70
C LYS A 1031 22.91 4.77 25.07
N PRO A 1032 22.69 3.76 25.94
CA PRO A 1032 23.66 2.68 26.11
C PRO A 1032 24.06 2.08 24.76
N GLY A 1033 25.38 1.94 24.52
CA GLY A 1033 25.91 1.54 23.21
C GLY A 1033 26.11 2.70 22.23
N VAL A 1034 26.01 3.96 22.67
CA VAL A 1034 26.37 5.15 21.87
C VAL A 1034 27.44 5.96 22.60
N THR A 1035 28.46 6.40 21.87
CA THR A 1035 29.41 7.42 22.31
C THR A 1035 29.20 8.72 21.53
N GLN A 1036 29.58 9.85 22.10
CA GLN A 1036 29.49 11.14 21.44
C GLN A 1036 30.66 12.06 21.78
N GLU A 1037 30.97 12.95 20.85
CA GLU A 1037 31.94 14.05 20.97
C GLU A 1037 31.28 15.32 20.44
N PHE A 1038 31.39 16.43 21.17
CA PHE A 1038 30.84 17.73 20.78
C PHE A 1038 31.91 18.78 21.04
N GLU A 1039 32.58 19.20 19.98
CA GLU A 1039 33.82 19.96 20.04
C GLU A 1039 33.74 21.21 19.17
N GLN A 1040 34.55 22.21 19.51
CA GLN A 1040 34.74 23.38 18.66
C GLN A 1040 35.64 23.01 17.47
N SER A 1041 35.28 23.44 16.27
CA SER A 1041 36.10 23.27 15.06
C SER A 1041 36.35 24.60 14.36
N THR A 1042 37.61 24.85 14.03
CA THR A 1042 38.04 26.00 13.21
C THR A 1042 38.38 25.61 11.77
N GLU A 1043 38.19 24.33 11.41
CA GLU A 1043 38.55 23.79 10.08
C GLU A 1043 37.38 23.89 9.10
N VAL A 1044 36.16 23.60 9.55
CA VAL A 1044 34.94 23.63 8.74
C VAL A 1044 34.00 24.66 9.35
N VAL A 1045 34.02 25.89 8.82
CA VAL A 1045 33.28 27.05 9.35
C VAL A 1045 32.49 27.69 8.22
N LYS A 1046 31.23 28.05 8.50
CA LYS A 1046 30.36 28.79 7.60
C LYS A 1046 30.30 30.28 7.96
N VAL A 1047 30.17 30.60 9.24
CA VAL A 1047 30.01 31.97 9.77
C VAL A 1047 30.83 32.11 11.05
N GLY A 1048 31.48 33.24 11.28
CA GLY A 1048 32.22 33.48 12.53
C GLY A 1048 33.64 32.86 12.56
N GLU A 1049 34.12 32.51 13.76
CA GLU A 1049 35.48 31.99 13.98
C GLU A 1049 35.53 30.46 14.10
N ALA A 1050 34.45 29.82 14.55
CA ALA A 1050 34.37 28.36 14.71
C ALA A 1050 32.94 27.82 14.58
N SER A 1051 32.81 26.54 14.26
CA SER A 1051 31.56 25.78 14.29
C SER A 1051 31.58 24.68 15.36
N ALA A 1052 30.43 24.10 15.67
CA ALA A 1052 30.35 22.89 16.49
C ALA A 1052 30.47 21.63 15.64
N ARG A 1053 31.53 20.86 15.85
CA ARG A 1053 31.65 19.49 15.33
C ARG A 1053 30.96 18.53 16.29
N TYR A 1054 29.82 18.00 15.86
CA TYR A 1054 29.07 17.00 16.61
C TYR A 1054 29.27 15.62 16.00
N SER A 1055 29.94 14.71 16.71
CA SER A 1055 30.13 13.32 16.31
C SER A 1055 29.44 12.36 17.26
N ALA A 1056 28.88 11.27 16.74
CA ALA A 1056 28.38 10.17 17.55
C ALA A 1056 28.64 8.83 16.87
N THR A 1057 28.92 7.81 17.67
CA THR A 1057 29.18 6.44 17.20
C THR A 1057 28.25 5.48 17.94
N SER A 1058 27.49 4.69 17.20
CA SER A 1058 26.65 3.65 17.76
C SER A 1058 27.29 2.28 17.60
N THR A 1059 27.34 1.50 18.67
CA THR A 1059 27.67 0.06 18.66
C THR A 1059 26.40 -0.81 18.64
N LEU A 1060 25.23 -0.20 18.48
CA LEU A 1060 23.96 -0.93 18.40
C LEU A 1060 23.82 -1.62 17.05
N ALA A 1061 23.09 -2.72 17.03
CA ALA A 1061 22.81 -3.48 15.81
C ALA A 1061 21.67 -2.87 14.97
N ASP A 1062 20.95 -1.88 15.50
CA ASP A 1062 19.85 -1.19 14.84
C ASP A 1062 20.09 0.32 14.74
N ARG A 1063 19.19 1.04 14.05
CA ARG A 1063 19.21 2.51 14.01
C ARG A 1063 18.59 3.16 15.25
N GLY A 1064 18.41 2.42 16.34
CA GLY A 1064 17.77 2.90 17.57
C GLY A 1064 18.68 3.79 18.42
N GLY A 1065 19.91 4.06 17.99
CA GLY A 1065 20.89 4.90 18.65
C GLY A 1065 20.53 6.38 18.62
N TRP A 1066 20.73 7.04 19.76
CA TRP A 1066 20.59 8.49 19.90
C TRP A 1066 21.63 9.07 20.86
N SER A 1067 21.94 10.34 20.66
CA SER A 1067 22.84 11.13 21.51
C SER A 1067 22.30 12.55 21.62
N ALA A 1068 22.62 13.25 22.71
CA ALA A 1068 22.18 14.62 22.95
C ALA A 1068 23.26 15.46 23.63
N ARG A 1069 23.36 16.72 23.22
CA ARG A 1069 24.11 17.77 23.91
C ARG A 1069 23.28 19.03 24.02
N GLY A 1070 23.27 19.66 25.19
CA GLY A 1070 22.46 20.84 25.43
C GLY A 1070 23.23 21.95 26.11
N ARG A 1071 22.80 23.18 25.83
CA ARG A 1071 23.21 24.41 26.47
C ARG A 1071 22.04 24.97 27.27
N ARG A 1072 22.32 25.43 28.48
CA ARG A 1072 21.41 26.28 29.26
C ARG A 1072 21.76 27.75 29.01
N PHE A 1073 20.76 28.59 28.79
CA PHE A 1073 20.97 30.04 28.71
C PHE A 1073 21.11 30.64 30.11
N ALA A 1074 22.02 31.61 30.27
CA ALA A 1074 22.24 32.27 31.56
C ALA A 1074 21.01 33.09 32.00
N GLN A 1075 20.25 33.60 31.04
CA GLN A 1075 18.91 34.17 31.19
C GLN A 1075 18.01 33.49 30.18
N SER A 1076 16.74 33.27 30.52
CA SER A 1076 15.77 32.77 29.55
C SER A 1076 15.65 33.74 28.36
N LEU A 1077 15.49 33.19 27.17
CA LEU A 1077 15.28 33.95 25.95
C LEU A 1077 13.78 34.15 25.71
N ASP A 1078 13.43 35.36 25.26
CA ASP A 1078 12.10 35.66 24.73
C ASP A 1078 12.13 35.54 23.21
N LEU A 1079 11.58 34.44 22.71
CA LEU A 1079 11.47 34.11 21.29
C LEU A 1079 10.06 34.38 20.73
N THR A 1080 9.19 35.09 21.45
CA THR A 1080 7.79 35.33 21.02
C THR A 1080 7.67 36.12 19.71
N ALA A 1081 8.68 36.91 19.35
CA ALA A 1081 8.74 37.66 18.10
C ALA A 1081 9.26 36.85 16.89
N TYR A 1082 9.59 35.57 17.06
CA TYR A 1082 10.29 34.74 16.07
C TYR A 1082 9.43 33.56 15.61
N ARG A 1083 9.64 33.09 14.39
CA ARG A 1083 8.90 31.96 13.79
C ARG A 1083 9.58 30.60 13.98
N GLY A 1084 10.87 30.59 14.24
CA GLY A 1084 11.70 29.40 14.13
C GLY A 1084 13.19 29.70 14.26
N LEU A 1085 14.01 28.71 13.95
CA LEU A 1085 15.47 28.81 13.91
C LEU A 1085 15.98 28.72 12.46
N GLY A 1086 16.97 29.52 12.13
CA GLY A 1086 17.82 29.35 10.96
C GLY A 1086 19.17 28.82 11.42
N VAL A 1087 19.67 27.77 10.77
CA VAL A 1087 20.93 27.14 11.15
C VAL A 1087 21.68 26.68 9.90
N TRP A 1088 22.99 26.89 9.88
CA TRP A 1088 23.85 26.26 8.90
C TRP A 1088 24.31 24.92 9.41
N VAL A 1089 24.12 23.88 8.59
CA VAL A 1089 24.58 22.52 8.90
C VAL A 1089 25.43 22.02 7.75
N HIS A 1090 26.65 21.61 8.05
CA HIS A 1090 27.45 20.80 7.16
C HIS A 1090 27.09 19.33 7.40
N GLY A 1091 26.39 18.72 6.46
CA GLY A 1091 25.95 17.33 6.55
C GLY A 1091 27.06 16.34 6.16
N ASP A 1092 26.85 15.07 6.51
CA ASP A 1092 27.68 13.93 6.09
C ASP A 1092 26.90 12.90 5.25
N GLY A 1093 25.65 13.19 4.89
CA GLY A 1093 24.80 12.33 4.06
C GLY A 1093 24.39 10.98 4.68
N LYS A 1094 24.64 10.73 5.97
CA LYS A 1094 24.44 9.39 6.59
C LYS A 1094 23.02 9.09 7.09
N MET A 1095 22.04 9.91 6.70
CA MET A 1095 20.61 9.71 6.95
C MET A 1095 20.21 9.68 8.43
N GLN A 1096 21.08 10.10 9.35
CA GLN A 1096 20.72 10.37 10.74
C GLN A 1096 19.78 11.57 10.82
N VAL A 1097 18.98 11.61 11.86
CA VAL A 1097 18.09 12.74 12.13
C VAL A 1097 18.77 13.68 13.11
N LEU A 1098 19.10 14.88 12.64
CA LEU A 1098 19.53 15.98 13.51
C LEU A 1098 18.29 16.67 14.08
N LYS A 1099 18.23 16.81 15.40
CA LYS A 1099 17.11 17.46 16.10
C LYS A 1099 17.57 18.62 16.94
N PHE A 1100 16.94 19.77 16.78
CA PHE A 1100 17.05 20.93 17.64
C PHE A 1100 15.82 20.96 18.53
N GLN A 1101 16.01 20.89 19.85
CA GLN A 1101 14.94 20.95 20.83
C GLN A 1101 15.14 22.19 21.70
N LEU A 1102 14.11 23.01 21.79
CA LEU A 1102 14.04 24.08 22.80
C LEU A 1102 13.28 23.58 24.02
N ARG A 1103 13.65 24.07 25.21
CA ARG A 1103 12.89 23.86 26.47
C ARG A 1103 12.64 25.18 27.17
N ASP A 1104 11.47 25.34 27.77
CA ASP A 1104 11.17 26.46 28.64
C ASP A 1104 11.44 26.14 30.13
N THR A 1105 11.31 27.15 30.99
CA THR A 1105 11.51 27.02 32.44
C THR A 1105 10.50 26.09 33.14
N ALA A 1106 9.34 25.80 32.52
CA ALA A 1106 8.33 24.86 33.03
C ALA A 1106 8.54 23.43 32.52
N GLY A 1107 9.48 23.21 31.60
CA GLY A 1107 9.77 21.92 30.98
C GLY A 1107 9.00 21.64 29.70
N GLY A 1108 8.22 22.61 29.19
CA GLY A 1108 7.67 22.57 27.85
C GLY A 1108 8.76 22.48 26.77
N TRP A 1109 8.43 21.99 25.58
CA TRP A 1109 9.39 21.71 24.51
C TRP A 1109 8.88 21.98 23.10
N CYS A 1110 9.83 22.24 22.21
CA CYS A 1110 9.65 22.36 20.77
C CYS A 1110 10.71 21.54 20.06
N ASP A 1111 10.31 20.56 19.24
CA ASP A 1111 11.21 19.69 18.49
C ASP A 1111 11.24 20.11 17.01
N MET A 1112 12.42 20.40 16.49
CA MET A 1112 12.67 20.70 15.07
C MET A 1112 13.67 19.67 14.55
N THR A 1113 13.28 18.90 13.52
CA THR A 1113 14.11 17.78 13.03
C THR A 1113 14.43 17.93 11.55
N ARG A 1114 15.61 17.45 11.15
CA ARG A 1114 16.03 17.34 9.77
C ARG A 1114 16.79 16.03 9.56
N VAL A 1115 16.42 15.24 8.56
CA VAL A 1115 17.24 14.13 8.09
C VAL A 1115 18.46 14.71 7.37
N ILE A 1116 19.65 14.23 7.72
CA ILE A 1116 20.90 14.62 7.07
C ILE A 1116 21.14 13.68 5.88
N ASP A 1117 20.41 13.97 4.81
CA ASP A 1117 20.46 13.30 3.52
C ASP A 1117 21.35 14.03 2.50
N PHE A 1118 22.17 14.96 2.98
CA PHE A 1118 23.05 15.82 2.18
C PHE A 1118 24.45 15.87 2.79
N THR A 1119 25.44 16.12 1.95
CA THR A 1119 26.81 16.51 2.30
C THR A 1119 26.95 18.03 2.14
N GLY A 1120 28.02 18.60 2.70
CA GLY A 1120 28.28 20.04 2.55
C GLY A 1120 27.35 20.95 3.36
N TRP A 1121 27.58 22.26 3.24
CA TRP A 1121 26.83 23.29 3.95
C TRP A 1121 25.43 23.50 3.37
N ARG A 1122 24.41 23.32 4.19
CA ARG A 1122 23.03 23.65 3.87
C ARG A 1122 22.43 24.54 4.95
N PHE A 1123 21.69 25.56 4.52
CA PHE A 1123 20.88 26.36 5.41
C PHE A 1123 19.58 25.61 5.70
N LEU A 1124 19.26 25.45 6.98
CA LEU A 1124 18.02 24.85 7.43
C LEU A 1124 17.15 25.95 8.04
N ASP A 1125 15.94 26.09 7.50
CA ASP A 1125 14.89 26.91 8.08
C ASP A 1125 13.91 26.01 8.85
N LEU A 1126 13.92 26.15 10.17
CA LEU A 1126 13.25 25.27 11.11
C LEU A 1126 12.17 26.04 11.88
N GLY A 1127 10.92 25.98 11.41
CA GLY A 1127 9.79 26.59 12.11
C GLY A 1127 9.49 25.92 13.46
N PHE A 1128 9.03 26.70 14.45
CA PHE A 1128 8.64 26.16 15.77
C PHE A 1128 7.43 25.20 15.70
N GLY A 1129 6.55 25.36 14.71
CA GLY A 1129 5.36 24.51 14.55
C GLY A 1129 4.42 24.53 15.77
N ASP A 1130 3.64 23.46 15.94
CA ASP A 1130 2.78 23.25 17.13
C ASP A 1130 3.64 22.69 18.27
N CYS A 1131 4.22 23.57 19.07
CA CYS A 1131 5.08 23.19 20.18
C CYS A 1131 4.43 23.45 21.54
N ASN A 1132 4.64 22.54 22.49
CA ASN A 1132 4.25 22.71 23.89
C ASN A 1132 5.31 23.51 24.65
N LEU A 1133 5.64 24.72 24.18
CA LEU A 1133 6.74 25.57 24.66
C LEU A 1133 6.26 27.00 24.93
N ASP A 1134 6.57 27.54 26.10
CA ASP A 1134 6.47 28.98 26.36
C ASP A 1134 7.68 29.72 25.76
N LEU A 1135 7.46 30.30 24.56
CA LEU A 1135 8.48 31.05 23.83
C LEU A 1135 9.02 32.27 24.60
N SER A 1136 8.32 32.79 25.61
CA SER A 1136 8.81 33.94 26.39
C SER A 1136 9.85 33.55 27.45
N GLN A 1137 10.03 32.24 27.70
CA GLN A 1137 10.85 31.72 28.80
C GLN A 1137 11.75 30.55 28.36
N VAL A 1138 12.34 30.63 27.16
CA VAL A 1138 13.19 29.55 26.62
C VAL A 1138 14.50 29.46 27.41
N GLU A 1139 14.74 28.32 28.04
CA GLU A 1139 15.84 28.09 28.98
C GLU A 1139 16.96 27.20 28.41
N TYR A 1140 16.63 26.27 27.50
CA TYR A 1140 17.62 25.39 26.87
C TYR A 1140 17.49 25.32 25.35
N LEU A 1141 18.65 25.10 24.72
CA LEU A 1141 18.79 24.53 23.39
C LEU A 1141 19.47 23.16 23.53
N ILE A 1142 18.86 22.10 23.00
CA ILE A 1142 19.38 20.73 23.03
C ILE A 1142 19.44 20.20 21.61
N ILE A 1143 20.61 19.75 21.19
CA ILE A 1143 20.88 19.18 19.87
C ILE A 1143 21.00 17.66 20.03
N TYR A 1144 20.27 16.91 19.22
CA TYR A 1144 20.30 15.44 19.23
C TYR A 1144 20.73 14.89 17.87
N TYR A 1145 21.36 13.73 17.93
CA TYR A 1145 21.20 12.73 16.89
C TYR A 1145 20.15 11.71 17.29
N ASN A 1146 19.26 11.40 16.36
CA ASN A 1146 18.40 10.22 16.37
C ASN A 1146 18.67 9.40 15.10
N ALA A 1147 18.18 8.16 15.07
CA ALA A 1147 18.32 7.28 13.91
C ALA A 1147 19.79 7.02 13.49
N LEU A 1148 20.71 7.02 14.46
CA LEU A 1148 22.14 6.78 14.21
C LEU A 1148 22.33 5.46 13.46
N PRO A 1149 23.18 5.39 12.43
CA PRO A 1149 23.44 4.15 11.71
C PRO A 1149 23.97 3.06 12.67
N ALA A 1150 23.46 1.84 12.52
CA ALA A 1150 23.90 0.67 13.28
C ALA A 1150 25.40 0.43 13.08
N GLY A 1151 26.15 0.23 14.17
CA GLY A 1151 27.61 0.06 14.12
C GLY A 1151 28.40 1.25 13.56
N GLY A 1152 27.75 2.38 13.27
CA GLY A 1152 28.30 3.48 12.47
C GLY A 1152 28.57 4.75 13.27
N SER A 1153 29.33 5.65 12.63
CA SER A 1153 29.61 7.00 13.13
C SER A 1153 29.06 8.05 12.18
N VAL A 1154 28.55 9.14 12.76
CA VAL A 1154 28.10 10.34 12.03
C VAL A 1154 28.83 11.57 12.54
N THR A 1155 28.96 12.58 11.69
CA THR A 1155 29.57 13.87 12.03
C THR A 1155 28.92 14.98 11.24
N THR A 1156 28.39 15.99 11.92
CA THR A 1156 27.92 17.23 11.31
C THR A 1156 28.66 18.41 11.92
N TYR A 1157 28.84 19.46 11.12
CA TYR A 1157 29.26 20.76 11.64
C TYR A 1157 28.03 21.66 11.71
N ILE A 1158 27.77 22.24 12.87
CA ILE A 1158 26.62 23.10 13.11
C ILE A 1158 27.15 24.48 13.38
N ASP A 1159 26.65 25.47 12.66
CA ASP A 1159 27.17 26.82 12.71
C ASP A 1159 26.04 27.85 12.70
N ASP A 1160 26.27 28.93 13.46
CA ASP A 1160 25.44 30.11 13.66
C ASP A 1160 23.92 29.85 13.64
N ILE A 1161 23.37 29.52 14.80
CA ILE A 1161 21.94 29.39 15.02
C ILE A 1161 21.36 30.75 15.36
N ARG A 1162 20.35 31.18 14.58
CA ARG A 1162 19.59 32.41 14.83
C ARG A 1162 18.11 32.11 14.92
N ALA A 1163 17.39 32.83 15.79
CA ALA A 1163 15.94 32.87 15.71
C ALA A 1163 15.52 33.80 14.57
N LEU A 1164 14.64 33.29 13.70
CA LEU A 1164 14.19 33.98 12.49
C LEU A 1164 12.98 34.86 12.83
N PRO A 1165 13.00 36.16 12.48
CA PRO A 1165 11.90 37.05 12.81
C PRO A 1165 10.61 36.54 12.16
N ARG A 1166 9.49 36.70 12.86
CA ARG A 1166 8.18 36.46 12.26
C ARG A 1166 7.95 37.54 11.18
N GLY A 1167 7.68 37.12 9.94
CA GLY A 1167 7.35 38.06 8.86
C GLY A 1167 6.00 38.73 9.11
N GLU A 1168 5.77 39.92 8.54
CA GLU A 1168 4.44 40.51 8.51
C GLU A 1168 3.47 39.58 7.75
N GLY A 1169 2.30 39.31 8.32
CA GLY A 1169 1.28 38.49 7.68
C GLY A 1169 0.76 39.09 6.35
N LEU A 1170 -0.12 38.36 5.70
CA LEU A 1170 -0.77 38.81 4.47
C LEU A 1170 -1.97 39.70 4.83
N VAL A 1171 -1.91 40.98 4.50
CA VAL A 1171 -2.99 41.94 4.79
C VAL A 1171 -3.86 42.16 3.57
N ASN A 1172 -5.17 41.97 3.75
CA ASN A 1172 -6.19 42.18 2.72
C ASN A 1172 -5.85 41.48 1.38
N PRO A 1173 -5.67 40.14 1.38
CA PRO A 1173 -5.49 39.42 0.13
C PRO A 1173 -6.68 39.66 -0.80
N SER A 1174 -6.41 39.66 -2.10
CA SER A 1174 -7.40 39.96 -3.13
C SER A 1174 -7.17 39.12 -4.38
N LEU A 1175 -8.25 38.85 -5.10
CA LEU A 1175 -8.24 38.19 -6.40
C LEU A 1175 -8.87 39.09 -7.44
N THR A 1176 -8.25 39.17 -8.61
CA THR A 1176 -8.80 39.87 -9.77
C THR A 1176 -9.08 38.88 -10.88
N ALA A 1177 -10.32 38.84 -11.37
CA ALA A 1177 -10.75 37.96 -12.45
C ALA A 1177 -11.70 38.72 -13.39
N GLY A 1178 -11.41 38.72 -14.69
CA GLY A 1178 -12.26 39.37 -15.69
C GLY A 1178 -12.44 40.88 -15.48
N GLY A 1179 -11.50 41.54 -14.78
CA GLY A 1179 -11.56 42.96 -14.43
C GLY A 1179 -12.31 43.28 -13.13
N ALA A 1180 -12.95 42.30 -12.49
CA ALA A 1180 -13.54 42.43 -11.17
C ALA A 1180 -12.51 42.03 -10.09
N THR A 1181 -12.40 42.83 -9.03
CA THR A 1181 -11.51 42.54 -7.89
C THR A 1181 -12.34 42.32 -6.63
N VAL A 1182 -12.08 41.21 -5.96
CA VAL A 1182 -12.61 40.89 -4.63
C VAL A 1182 -11.47 40.90 -3.61
N THR A 1183 -11.67 41.59 -2.50
CA THR A 1183 -10.74 41.68 -1.38
C THR A 1183 -11.32 40.96 -0.17
N PHE A 1184 -10.48 40.24 0.57
CA PHE A 1184 -10.81 39.53 1.79
C PHE A 1184 -10.26 40.32 2.99
N PRO A 1185 -11.08 41.09 3.73
CA PRO A 1185 -10.61 41.98 4.79
C PRO A 1185 -10.11 41.22 6.03
N ALA A 1186 -8.86 40.76 5.98
CA ALA A 1186 -8.22 40.00 7.04
C ALA A 1186 -6.70 40.14 6.99
N THR A 1187 -6.07 39.97 8.15
CA THR A 1187 -4.64 39.66 8.24
C THR A 1187 -4.50 38.16 8.43
N LEU A 1188 -3.77 37.49 7.54
CA LEU A 1188 -3.43 36.07 7.63
C LEU A 1188 -2.02 35.91 8.18
N ASP A 1189 -1.87 35.08 9.21
CA ASP A 1189 -0.57 34.59 9.67
C ASP A 1189 -0.20 33.26 8.99
N THR A 1190 1.03 32.79 9.20
CA THR A 1190 1.48 31.50 8.65
C THR A 1190 0.56 30.37 9.13
N GLY A 1191 0.00 29.61 8.19
CA GLY A 1191 -0.96 28.53 8.40
C GLY A 1191 -2.43 28.97 8.37
N ASP A 1192 -2.71 30.28 8.40
CA ASP A 1192 -4.08 30.79 8.23
C ASP A 1192 -4.53 30.63 6.77
N ARG A 1193 -5.84 30.49 6.61
CA ARG A 1193 -6.47 30.43 5.27
C ARG A 1193 -7.80 31.15 5.19
N VAL A 1194 -8.07 31.69 4.01
CA VAL A 1194 -9.38 32.15 3.56
C VAL A 1194 -10.05 31.02 2.82
N VAL A 1195 -11.31 30.73 3.14
CA VAL A 1195 -12.19 29.85 2.37
C VAL A 1195 -13.37 30.68 1.88
N TRP A 1196 -13.54 30.78 0.56
CA TRP A 1196 -14.55 31.61 -0.07
C TRP A 1196 -15.27 30.84 -1.18
N ASP A 1197 -16.60 30.81 -1.12
CA ASP A 1197 -17.47 30.01 -2.00
C ASP A 1197 -18.04 30.81 -3.19
N GLY A 1198 -17.57 32.05 -3.39
CA GLY A 1198 -18.11 32.99 -4.38
C GLY A 1198 -19.18 33.94 -3.84
N GLY A 1199 -19.56 33.82 -2.56
CA GLY A 1199 -20.60 34.64 -1.93
C GLY A 1199 -20.13 36.01 -1.43
N ALA A 1200 -21.02 36.72 -0.74
CA ALA A 1200 -20.72 38.01 -0.09
C ALA A 1200 -19.87 37.89 1.19
N THR A 1201 -19.61 36.67 1.65
CA THR A 1201 -18.82 36.39 2.85
C THR A 1201 -17.78 35.33 2.58
N CYS A 1202 -16.65 35.40 3.29
CA CYS A 1202 -15.67 34.32 3.37
C CYS A 1202 -15.50 33.87 4.82
N THR A 1203 -14.86 32.71 4.98
CA THR A 1203 -14.48 32.15 6.27
C THR A 1203 -12.95 32.22 6.43
N ILE A 1204 -12.48 32.77 7.53
CA ILE A 1204 -11.07 32.75 7.92
C ILE A 1204 -10.88 31.61 8.92
N ARG A 1205 -9.97 30.69 8.60
CA ARG A 1205 -9.57 29.60 9.49
C ARG A 1205 -8.14 29.87 9.96
N ARG A 1206 -7.96 29.92 11.27
CA ARG A 1206 -6.65 30.16 11.88
C ARG A 1206 -5.83 28.88 11.95
N ALA A 1207 -4.50 29.02 11.92
CA ALA A 1207 -3.58 27.92 12.18
C ALA A 1207 -3.90 27.21 13.52
N GLY A 1208 -3.72 25.89 13.57
CA GLY A 1208 -3.93 25.08 14.77
C GLY A 1208 -5.36 24.57 15.02
N GLY A 1209 -6.37 25.03 14.27
CA GLY A 1209 -7.73 24.43 14.25
C GLY A 1209 -8.60 24.64 15.51
N ASP A 1210 -8.03 25.05 16.64
CA ASP A 1210 -8.76 25.27 17.90
C ASP A 1210 -9.55 26.58 17.94
N ALA A 1211 -9.21 27.55 17.09
CA ALA A 1211 -9.91 28.83 17.03
C ALA A 1211 -11.20 28.70 16.19
N PRO A 1212 -12.33 29.27 16.65
CA PRO A 1212 -13.56 29.27 15.87
C PRO A 1212 -13.36 30.00 14.55
N ALA A 1213 -13.91 29.45 13.48
CA ALA A 1213 -13.85 30.05 12.16
C ALA A 1213 -14.54 31.42 12.14
N GLU A 1214 -13.86 32.44 11.61
CA GLU A 1214 -14.37 33.82 11.55
C GLU A 1214 -15.08 34.03 10.21
N THR A 1215 -16.29 34.59 10.21
CA THR A 1215 -16.98 34.98 8.97
C THR A 1215 -16.80 36.46 8.71
N VAL A 1216 -16.30 36.81 7.53
CA VAL A 1216 -15.96 38.19 7.14
C VAL A 1216 -16.72 38.56 5.86
N GLN A 1217 -17.19 39.80 5.75
CA GLN A 1217 -17.77 40.34 4.50
C GLN A 1217 -16.64 40.63 3.51
N VAL A 1218 -16.77 40.16 2.27
CA VAL A 1218 -15.80 40.49 1.23
C VAL A 1218 -16.06 41.90 0.68
N GLU A 1219 -15.03 42.56 0.20
CA GLU A 1219 -15.11 43.89 -0.42
C GLU A 1219 -14.87 43.81 -1.93
N GLY A 1220 -15.44 44.74 -2.71
CA GLY A 1220 -15.26 44.80 -4.15
C GLY A 1220 -16.37 44.14 -4.97
N GLU A 1221 -16.08 43.86 -6.24
CA GLU A 1221 -17.03 43.27 -7.20
C GLU A 1221 -16.82 41.75 -7.26
N LEU A 1222 -17.88 40.97 -7.06
CA LEU A 1222 -17.82 39.51 -7.13
C LEU A 1222 -17.60 39.07 -8.59
N PRO A 1223 -16.51 38.36 -8.90
CA PRO A 1223 -16.23 37.94 -10.27
C PRO A 1223 -17.26 36.91 -10.77
N HIS A 1224 -17.84 37.20 -11.94
CA HIS A 1224 -18.67 36.26 -12.68
C HIS A 1224 -17.95 35.83 -13.96
N LEU A 1225 -17.70 34.53 -14.08
CA LEU A 1225 -16.94 33.96 -15.18
C LEU A 1225 -17.84 33.69 -16.38
N GLN A 1226 -17.49 34.26 -17.53
CA GLN A 1226 -18.13 33.99 -18.81
C GLN A 1226 -17.47 32.77 -19.47
N PRO A 1227 -18.18 32.06 -20.38
CA PRO A 1227 -17.57 31.02 -21.21
C PRO A 1227 -16.28 31.51 -21.91
N GLY A 1228 -15.25 30.66 -21.91
CA GLY A 1228 -13.91 30.97 -22.43
C GLY A 1228 -12.86 31.17 -21.32
N VAL A 1229 -11.76 31.82 -21.67
CA VAL A 1229 -10.58 31.97 -20.81
C VAL A 1229 -10.64 33.30 -20.04
N THR A 1230 -10.52 33.23 -18.71
CA THR A 1230 -10.43 34.40 -17.82
C THR A 1230 -9.14 34.32 -16.99
N PRO A 1231 -8.16 35.22 -17.19
CA PRO A 1231 -6.97 35.25 -16.35
C PRO A 1231 -7.33 35.70 -14.93
N VAL A 1232 -6.75 35.04 -13.94
CA VAL A 1232 -6.89 35.37 -12.53
C VAL A 1232 -5.53 35.74 -11.95
N SER A 1233 -5.48 36.86 -11.23
CA SER A 1233 -4.29 37.32 -10.53
C SER A 1233 -4.56 37.52 -9.04
N PHE A 1234 -3.51 37.38 -8.25
CA PHE A 1234 -3.49 37.59 -6.81
C PHE A 1234 -2.77 38.91 -6.48
N SER A 1235 -3.24 39.60 -5.45
CA SER A 1235 -2.59 40.77 -4.85
C SER A 1235 -2.85 40.79 -3.34
N ALA A 1236 -2.00 41.47 -2.57
CA ALA A 1236 -2.25 41.80 -1.18
C ALA A 1236 -1.81 43.24 -0.88
N GLU A 1237 -2.48 43.92 0.05
CA GLU A 1237 -2.12 45.29 0.42
C GLU A 1237 -0.72 45.35 1.07
N ARG A 1238 -0.41 44.35 1.89
CA ARG A 1238 0.92 44.11 2.45
C ARG A 1238 1.20 42.62 2.52
N SER A 1239 2.46 42.26 2.30
CA SER A 1239 2.97 40.90 2.48
C SER A 1239 4.39 40.95 3.01
N ALA A 1240 4.77 39.99 3.85
CA ALA A 1240 6.18 39.74 4.12
C ALA A 1240 6.98 39.50 2.83
N ASP A 1241 8.24 39.91 2.84
CA ASP A 1241 9.23 39.43 1.89
C ASP A 1241 9.29 37.88 1.97
N HIS A 1242 9.35 37.22 0.80
CA HIS A 1242 9.40 35.76 0.67
C HIS A 1242 8.18 35.01 1.23
N ALA A 1243 7.00 35.63 1.20
CA ALA A 1243 5.76 34.93 1.52
C ALA A 1243 5.44 33.83 0.49
N ARG A 1244 5.12 32.62 0.98
CA ARG A 1244 4.62 31.50 0.19
C ARG A 1244 3.11 31.44 0.34
N VAL A 1245 2.38 31.79 -0.71
CA VAL A 1245 0.92 31.83 -0.73
C VAL A 1245 0.40 30.78 -1.69
N GLU A 1246 -0.37 29.82 -1.20
CA GLU A 1246 -1.10 28.89 -2.05
C GLU A 1246 -2.49 29.46 -2.34
N VAL A 1247 -2.83 29.56 -3.63
CA VAL A 1247 -4.16 29.97 -4.10
C VAL A 1247 -4.77 28.80 -4.86
N ALA A 1248 -5.91 28.33 -4.40
CA ALA A 1248 -6.64 27.26 -5.06
C ALA A 1248 -8.04 27.73 -5.43
N LEU A 1249 -8.39 27.62 -6.71
CA LEU A 1249 -9.64 28.17 -7.25
C LEU A 1249 -10.65 27.04 -7.53
N VAL A 1250 -11.94 27.40 -7.54
CA VAL A 1250 -13.03 26.51 -7.96
C VAL A 1250 -14.07 27.28 -8.76
N LYS A 1251 -14.50 26.70 -9.87
CA LYS A 1251 -15.65 27.17 -10.65
C LYS A 1251 -16.91 26.49 -10.12
N ARG A 1252 -17.95 27.26 -9.85
CA ARG A 1252 -19.27 26.74 -9.49
C ARG A 1252 -20.29 27.13 -10.54
N TYR A 1253 -20.84 26.14 -11.23
CA TYR A 1253 -21.90 26.33 -12.22
C TYR A 1253 -23.26 26.24 -11.54
N MET A 1254 -24.24 26.99 -12.06
CA MET A 1254 -25.61 27.03 -11.54
C MET A 1254 -26.46 25.84 -11.97
#